data_AF-A0A916QRL5-F1
#
_entry.id   AF-A0A916QRL5-F1
#
_cell.length_a   1.000
_cell.length_b   1.000
_cell.length_c   1.000
_cell.angle_alpha   90.00
_cell.angle_beta   90.00
_cell.angle_gamma   90.00
#
_symmetry.space_group_name_H-M   'P 1'
#
loop_
_entity.id
_entity.type
_entity.pdbx_description
1 polymer ?
#
loop_
_entity_poly.entity_id
_entity_poly.type
_entity_poly.pdbx_seq_one_letter_code
_entity_poly.pdbx_strand_id
1 'polypeptide(L)'
;MLYQKQGKLEAAISLYQEALTLVPDLHYVQYNLGIAFQHQGNLQAAYIHYEQAIAHHPQHIQAYYNIGIVLQQQGLLERAISSYQKVINFCQGKAENILIQVQTYSNWGSILVKEGRAYEAIEIFQKAISLKPYDASLYNNQGQAFLAFGKVEKAITNYHQALALNPQLIVARYNLGKVYQQQGLHSEAIVYFQEIIKEYPENLSAHSDCAFSFLELGNLAAAIPHLQKVINHNSFVESYCEKADFLTGLDELEKAKIACALFLKEVKSQKSKVKSNKEEVRSKKEEVRSKKEEVKSQNSEFRIQKEEGRSQEWKGTETSTNYQNPVDGEILNPEEIDKLGLRQINLENAIRRGEWHSPSLDSETSTNYQYPVDGEILNPEEIDKLYLAEVRKNLILTYSSLGNVLFEYGEYSQAEHYYQKALKLQPLNVDLHLKLGNSLAKQKRFNTAIIVYHLGLAVESVEEGRRKKEEGRSQKLKIKSQKEEIKRKKEEVKKKKEEVRSQKWMGTQISNEEGRRKKEEGRSEKLKIKSQKEEIKRKKEEVKKKKEEVISQKWMGTQIPNHQVKCQGLNCQPCLKRIFKQLQPIHLGNGIHSLSREKIQTINIDFPETPKFVAEVVNGRAWIVPQKNNWMICNAIAIINQENQLLAEVSREYPGQLPGCDKYDVNNHRFFSTEELPPLEQINGTVAVLSGLSGNVYFHWMVDILPRIEILRRNGINFEQIDWFLVNSTKQPFQQETLRVLGIPEDKIIESDRYPYIQAKKLIVPSFSGHLAWAERWVLEFHRQVFLNRSLSTVFKDGFKGKKNQHNQVFSYPERIYISRNKAKYRRIINEAKLIDLLSQYGFVTIELETISVVEQVALFANAKVIVSPHGSGLTNIMFSSPETTVVELVSPNYIKHYYWAIAQQLGLKYYYLVGEGFSYYPIRQIMYPNSLTEDIIINLSKLEKMLLQASIIKVNSNPTTKFLSEEQTSQKKILLEKKLSNSEVDVFTFSQQKGEENNVSRTAVSNQMAPKVNPTEAATHFHKQALFYLDQKKLDEAKAACEQALKNQLDFAEACKTMGIIVQKKGQIEAAFEWYSRAIKIQPNFAEAYVNIGTLYARKQQWQEAIEYYQKAITIKSDLAPAHRNIAKAYQKVGKVVEAAIFQYKAYYLEPTNIKEQEYINLGNTLLKHQKFTEAIYCYRSAIKLNPNSAVAYQNIAEALSQTGDVKESNSCYRKAIKLGITNLSIEEGRRKKEEGRGKREEGRS
;
A
#
# COMPACT_ATOMS: atom_id res chain seq x y z
N MET A 1 26.43 34.04 -57.21
CA MET A 1 26.19 32.57 -57.18
C MET A 1 27.45 31.74 -56.93
N LEU A 2 28.48 31.78 -57.80
CA LEU A 2 29.68 30.95 -57.61
C LEU A 2 30.40 31.17 -56.26
N TYR A 3 30.64 32.43 -55.87
CA TYR A 3 31.23 32.78 -54.57
C TYR A 3 30.43 32.23 -53.37
N GLN A 4 29.09 32.23 -53.45
CA GLN A 4 28.20 31.69 -52.41
C GLN A 4 28.38 30.16 -52.25
N LYS A 5 28.52 29.42 -53.36
CA LYS A 5 28.85 27.99 -53.32
C LYS A 5 30.25 27.70 -52.76
N GLN A 6 31.18 28.65 -52.87
CA GLN A 6 32.52 28.58 -52.26
C GLN A 6 32.55 29.06 -50.79
N GLY A 7 31.41 29.38 -50.17
CA GLY A 7 31.36 29.93 -48.81
C GLY A 7 31.85 31.38 -48.66
N LYS A 8 32.23 32.04 -49.76
CA LYS A 8 32.69 33.44 -49.79
C LYS A 8 31.49 34.39 -49.80
N LEU A 9 30.79 34.46 -48.67
CA LEU A 9 29.50 35.14 -48.53
C LEU A 9 29.57 36.65 -48.83
N GLU A 10 30.57 37.35 -48.30
CA GLU A 10 30.71 38.81 -48.46
C GLU A 10 30.89 39.22 -49.93
N ALA A 11 31.78 38.53 -50.66
CA ALA A 11 31.96 38.73 -52.09
C ALA A 11 30.69 38.38 -52.90
N ALA A 12 29.92 37.38 -52.46
CA ALA A 12 28.65 37.05 -53.09
C ALA A 12 27.57 38.11 -52.86
N ILE A 13 27.46 38.66 -51.64
CA ILE A 13 26.52 39.72 -51.27
C ILE A 13 26.82 40.98 -52.08
N SER A 14 28.08 41.41 -52.12
CA SER A 14 28.51 42.59 -52.89
C SER A 14 28.12 42.50 -54.37
N LEU A 15 28.46 41.38 -55.03
CA LEU A 15 28.14 41.16 -56.45
C LEU A 15 26.62 41.03 -56.71
N TYR A 16 25.82 40.57 -55.75
CA TYR A 16 24.36 40.57 -55.88
C TYR A 16 23.76 41.97 -55.73
N GLN A 17 24.32 42.80 -54.85
CA GLN A 17 23.90 44.20 -54.70
C GLN A 17 24.23 45.00 -55.97
N GLU A 18 25.42 44.82 -56.55
CA GLU A 18 25.81 45.40 -57.84
C GLU A 18 24.91 44.92 -59.00
N ALA A 19 24.55 43.65 -59.04
CA ALA A 19 23.60 43.15 -60.04
C ALA A 19 22.20 43.80 -59.93
N LEU A 20 21.77 44.17 -58.71
CA LEU A 20 20.49 44.83 -58.44
C LEU A 20 20.52 46.35 -58.68
N THR A 21 21.68 47.02 -58.64
CA THR A 21 21.78 48.41 -59.09
C THR A 21 21.74 48.52 -60.62
N LEU A 22 22.21 47.49 -61.34
CA LEU A 22 22.12 47.40 -62.79
C LEU A 22 20.73 46.99 -63.29
N VAL A 23 20.07 46.03 -62.63
CA VAL A 23 18.71 45.58 -62.96
C VAL A 23 17.90 45.31 -61.66
N PRO A 24 17.03 46.25 -61.23
CA PRO A 24 16.32 46.14 -59.95
C PRO A 24 15.35 44.96 -59.82
N ASP A 25 14.65 44.59 -60.89
CA ASP A 25 13.54 43.63 -60.87
C ASP A 25 13.97 42.13 -60.89
N LEU A 26 15.25 41.83 -60.64
CA LEU A 26 15.76 40.46 -60.66
C LEU A 26 15.39 39.66 -59.40
N HIS A 27 14.16 39.15 -59.34
CA HIS A 27 13.63 38.36 -58.22
C HIS A 27 14.54 37.20 -57.79
N TYR A 28 15.22 36.53 -58.73
CA TYR A 28 16.15 35.44 -58.40
C TYR A 28 17.45 35.94 -57.76
N VAL A 29 17.90 37.17 -58.06
CA VAL A 29 19.05 37.78 -57.39
C VAL A 29 18.65 38.18 -55.96
N GLN A 30 17.48 38.81 -55.79
CA GLN A 30 16.90 39.13 -54.48
C GLN A 30 16.79 37.88 -53.59
N TYR A 31 16.24 36.78 -54.13
CA TYR A 31 16.15 35.50 -53.40
C TYR A 31 17.52 34.93 -53.01
N ASN A 32 18.50 34.90 -53.92
CA ASN A 32 19.84 34.38 -53.61
C ASN A 32 20.63 35.28 -52.64
N LEU A 33 20.39 36.59 -52.67
CA LEU A 33 20.91 37.57 -51.71
C LEU A 33 20.30 37.33 -50.31
N GLY A 34 19.01 37.04 -50.22
CA GLY A 34 18.34 36.60 -48.98
C GLY A 34 18.98 35.36 -48.36
N ILE A 35 19.30 34.33 -49.16
CA ILE A 35 20.03 33.14 -48.69
C ILE A 35 21.42 33.53 -48.17
N ALA A 36 22.14 34.42 -48.87
CA ALA A 36 23.48 34.83 -48.45
C ALA A 36 23.47 35.55 -47.09
N PHE A 37 22.50 36.45 -46.86
CA PHE A 37 22.30 37.08 -45.55
C PHE A 37 21.85 36.08 -44.47
N GLN A 38 21.02 35.09 -44.81
CA GLN A 38 20.62 34.04 -43.87
C GLN A 38 21.82 33.18 -43.43
N HIS A 39 22.73 32.84 -44.35
CA HIS A 39 23.98 32.15 -44.03
C HIS A 39 24.96 33.02 -43.21
N GLN A 40 24.89 34.34 -43.34
CA GLN A 40 25.62 35.30 -42.51
C GLN A 40 24.98 35.47 -41.11
N GLY A 41 23.81 34.89 -40.85
CA GLY A 41 23.04 35.07 -39.61
C GLY A 41 22.23 36.38 -39.53
N ASN A 42 22.25 37.22 -40.59
CA ASN A 42 21.47 38.45 -40.63
C ASN A 42 20.03 38.15 -41.07
N LEU A 43 19.23 37.68 -40.12
CA LEU A 43 17.84 37.26 -40.34
C LEU A 43 16.91 38.39 -40.81
N GLN A 44 17.18 39.65 -40.47
CA GLN A 44 16.36 40.78 -40.91
C GLN A 44 16.64 41.14 -42.39
N ALA A 45 17.91 41.26 -42.78
CA ALA A 45 18.25 41.48 -44.18
C ALA A 45 17.75 40.32 -45.07
N ALA A 46 17.88 39.08 -44.59
CA ALA A 46 17.32 37.91 -45.28
C ALA A 46 15.80 38.03 -45.50
N TYR A 47 15.04 38.39 -44.46
CA TYR A 47 13.59 38.58 -44.55
C TYR A 47 13.20 39.64 -45.60
N ILE A 48 13.84 40.81 -45.57
CA ILE A 48 13.56 41.93 -46.49
C ILE A 48 13.81 41.53 -47.95
N HIS A 49 14.95 40.90 -48.25
CA HIS A 49 15.27 40.48 -49.62
C HIS A 49 14.38 39.32 -50.11
N TYR A 50 13.89 38.45 -49.23
CA TYR A 50 12.85 37.48 -49.59
C TYR A 50 11.49 38.15 -49.84
N GLU A 51 11.10 39.20 -49.08
CA GLU A 51 9.89 39.98 -49.37
C GLU A 51 9.97 40.71 -50.72
N GLN A 52 11.13 41.28 -51.06
CA GLN A 52 11.37 41.86 -52.39
C GLN A 52 11.24 40.79 -53.49
N ALA A 53 11.81 39.59 -53.30
CA ALA A 53 11.68 38.50 -54.26
C ALA A 53 10.22 38.06 -54.53
N ILE A 54 9.36 38.02 -53.50
CA ILE A 54 7.93 37.70 -53.69
C ILE A 54 7.11 38.88 -54.23
N ALA A 55 7.55 40.13 -54.03
CA ALA A 55 6.89 41.31 -54.60
C ALA A 55 6.97 41.31 -56.14
N HIS A 56 8.14 40.96 -56.70
CA HIS A 56 8.33 40.82 -58.14
C HIS A 56 7.84 39.46 -58.70
N HIS A 57 7.80 38.40 -57.88
CA HIS A 57 7.27 37.08 -58.28
C HIS A 57 6.35 36.46 -57.20
N PRO A 58 5.04 36.78 -57.20
CA PRO A 58 4.11 36.37 -56.12
C PRO A 58 3.88 34.87 -55.92
N GLN A 59 4.33 34.00 -56.83
CA GLN A 59 4.26 32.54 -56.68
C GLN A 59 5.63 31.90 -56.38
N HIS A 60 6.59 32.64 -55.80
CA HIS A 60 7.93 32.11 -55.51
C HIS A 60 7.93 31.18 -54.28
N ILE A 61 7.68 29.89 -54.51
CA ILE A 61 7.53 28.84 -53.50
C ILE A 61 8.70 28.81 -52.51
N GLN A 62 9.94 28.82 -53.01
CA GLN A 62 11.15 28.72 -52.19
C GLN A 62 11.38 29.97 -51.32
N ALA A 63 11.00 31.16 -51.79
CA ALA A 63 11.08 32.39 -51.00
C ALA A 63 10.11 32.31 -49.80
N TYR A 64 8.86 31.89 -50.00
CA TYR A 64 7.91 31.69 -48.89
C TYR A 64 8.36 30.63 -47.88
N TYR A 65 9.00 29.55 -48.34
CA TYR A 65 9.55 28.52 -47.45
C TYR A 65 10.70 29.07 -46.58
N ASN A 66 11.64 29.81 -47.18
CA ASN A 66 12.75 30.41 -46.42
C ASN A 66 12.28 31.54 -45.49
N ILE A 67 11.27 32.34 -45.89
CA ILE A 67 10.59 33.30 -45.01
C ILE A 67 10.03 32.59 -43.77
N GLY A 68 9.38 31.43 -43.95
CA GLY A 68 8.87 30.62 -42.84
C GLY A 68 9.97 30.19 -41.86
N ILE A 69 11.14 29.76 -42.37
CA ILE A 69 12.30 29.39 -41.53
C ILE A 69 12.83 30.61 -40.77
N VAL A 70 13.01 31.75 -41.44
CA VAL A 70 13.53 32.98 -40.82
C VAL A 70 12.59 33.49 -39.72
N LEU A 71 11.29 33.51 -39.98
CA LEU A 71 10.27 33.88 -38.98
C LEU A 71 10.24 32.89 -37.79
N GLN A 72 10.40 31.59 -38.05
CA GLN A 72 10.50 30.57 -37.01
C GLN A 72 11.74 30.76 -36.13
N GLN A 73 12.89 31.15 -36.71
CA GLN A 73 14.10 31.48 -35.97
C GLN A 73 13.96 32.78 -35.15
N GLN A 74 13.18 33.74 -35.63
CA GLN A 74 12.81 34.98 -34.91
C GLN A 74 11.70 34.79 -33.86
N GLY A 75 11.12 33.59 -33.74
CA GLY A 75 10.00 33.31 -32.82
C GLY A 75 8.63 33.83 -33.26
N LEU A 76 8.49 34.33 -34.50
CA LEU A 76 7.24 34.84 -35.08
C LEU A 76 6.40 33.69 -35.67
N LEU A 77 5.98 32.76 -34.81
CA LEU A 77 5.45 31.44 -35.18
C LEU A 77 4.22 31.49 -36.08
N GLU A 78 3.19 32.28 -35.77
CA GLU A 78 1.97 32.37 -36.61
C GLU A 78 2.25 32.98 -38.00
N ARG A 79 3.20 33.92 -38.13
CA ARG A 79 3.63 34.43 -39.44
C ARG A 79 4.40 33.37 -40.23
N ALA A 80 5.17 32.53 -39.56
CA ALA A 80 5.84 31.38 -40.18
C ALA A 80 4.80 30.36 -40.69
N ILE A 81 3.78 30.04 -39.89
CA ILE A 81 2.65 29.17 -40.28
C ILE A 81 1.93 29.73 -41.51
N SER A 82 1.59 31.02 -41.54
CA SER A 82 0.96 31.65 -42.71
C SER A 82 1.84 31.57 -43.97
N SER A 83 3.16 31.70 -43.83
CA SER A 83 4.11 31.55 -44.93
C SER A 83 4.17 30.10 -45.44
N TYR A 84 4.20 29.12 -44.53
CA TYR A 84 4.12 27.70 -44.86
C TYR A 84 2.78 27.30 -45.50
N GLN A 85 1.65 27.89 -45.10
CA GLN A 85 0.36 27.68 -45.77
C GLN A 85 0.38 28.17 -47.23
N LYS A 86 1.01 29.33 -47.52
CA LYS A 86 1.20 29.82 -48.89
C LYS A 86 2.03 28.85 -49.73
N VAL A 87 3.11 28.29 -49.18
CA VAL A 87 3.91 27.24 -49.85
C VAL A 87 3.04 26.06 -50.25
N ILE A 88 2.24 25.52 -49.33
CA ILE A 88 1.36 24.37 -49.61
C ILE A 88 0.34 24.69 -50.71
N ASN A 89 -0.29 25.87 -50.68
CA ASN A 89 -1.28 26.29 -51.67
C ASN A 89 -0.67 26.39 -53.08
N PHE A 90 0.52 26.97 -53.24
CA PHE A 90 1.19 27.09 -54.55
C PHE A 90 1.73 25.76 -55.09
N CYS A 91 1.96 24.77 -54.22
CA CYS A 91 2.43 23.44 -54.59
C CYS A 91 1.29 22.44 -54.91
N GLN A 92 0.02 22.80 -54.70
CA GLN A 92 -1.10 21.87 -54.84
C GLN A 92 -1.22 21.33 -56.28
N GLY A 93 -1.21 19.99 -56.43
CA GLY A 93 -1.29 19.31 -57.73
C GLY A 93 0.03 19.14 -58.50
N LYS A 94 1.16 19.64 -57.98
CA LYS A 94 2.46 19.60 -58.69
C LYS A 94 3.43 18.57 -58.06
N ALA A 95 3.61 17.42 -58.73
CA ALA A 95 4.47 16.32 -58.24
C ALA A 95 5.95 16.71 -58.05
N GLU A 96 6.45 17.69 -58.82
CA GLU A 96 7.81 18.25 -58.69
C GLU A 96 8.09 18.91 -57.32
N ASN A 97 7.06 19.32 -56.57
CA ASN A 97 7.19 20.07 -55.31
C ASN A 97 7.06 19.21 -54.03
N ILE A 98 7.00 17.88 -54.16
CA ILE A 98 6.79 16.96 -53.01
C ILE A 98 7.83 17.17 -51.90
N LEU A 99 9.11 17.38 -52.24
CA LEU A 99 10.17 17.55 -51.25
C LEU A 99 9.98 18.81 -50.38
N ILE A 100 9.66 19.95 -50.99
CA ILE A 100 9.45 21.20 -50.27
C ILE A 100 8.13 21.18 -49.48
N GLN A 101 7.09 20.49 -49.96
CA GLN A 101 5.87 20.23 -49.20
C GLN A 101 6.14 19.41 -47.92
N VAL A 102 6.92 18.32 -48.03
CA VAL A 102 7.29 17.47 -46.88
C VAL A 102 8.09 18.27 -45.85
N GLN A 103 9.08 19.05 -46.28
CA GLN A 103 9.87 19.91 -45.40
C GLN A 103 9.01 21.00 -44.73
N THR A 104 8.10 21.62 -45.49
CA THR A 104 7.15 22.62 -45.00
C THR A 104 6.25 22.06 -43.91
N TYR A 105 5.62 20.90 -44.15
CA TYR A 105 4.80 20.23 -43.13
C TYR A 105 5.63 19.79 -41.93
N SER A 106 6.86 19.30 -42.10
CA SER A 106 7.73 18.93 -40.96
C SER A 106 8.07 20.13 -40.07
N ASN A 107 8.42 21.27 -40.66
CA ASN A 107 8.75 22.49 -39.91
C ASN A 107 7.51 23.08 -39.23
N TRP A 108 6.37 23.13 -39.92
CA TRP A 108 5.09 23.56 -39.37
C TRP A 108 4.64 22.67 -38.20
N GLY A 109 4.71 21.34 -38.36
CA GLY A 109 4.41 20.40 -37.26
C GLY A 109 5.31 20.62 -36.04
N SER A 110 6.60 20.92 -36.24
CA SER A 110 7.54 21.24 -35.15
C SER A 110 7.17 22.53 -34.41
N ILE A 111 6.68 23.55 -35.10
CA ILE A 111 6.14 24.78 -34.48
C ILE A 111 4.93 24.44 -33.59
N LEU A 112 3.97 23.70 -34.14
CA LEU A 112 2.74 23.33 -33.40
C LEU A 112 3.02 22.52 -32.14
N VAL A 113 4.03 21.64 -32.13
CA VAL A 113 4.48 20.94 -30.91
C VAL A 113 5.01 21.92 -29.86
N LYS A 114 5.78 22.95 -30.26
CA LYS A 114 6.31 23.97 -29.34
C LYS A 114 5.22 24.87 -28.75
N GLU A 115 4.16 25.13 -29.50
CA GLU A 115 2.98 25.88 -29.03
C GLU A 115 2.02 25.03 -28.16
N GLY A 116 2.31 23.73 -27.94
CA GLY A 116 1.42 22.82 -27.23
C GLY A 116 0.21 22.32 -28.05
N ARG A 117 0.10 22.72 -29.32
CA ARG A 117 -0.95 22.33 -30.29
C ARG A 117 -0.68 20.94 -30.87
N ALA A 118 -0.43 19.98 -29.99
CA ALA A 118 0.09 18.66 -30.35
C ALA A 118 -0.87 17.84 -31.24
N TYR A 119 -2.19 18.06 -31.15
CA TYR A 119 -3.17 17.40 -32.02
C TYR A 119 -3.03 17.85 -33.50
N GLU A 120 -3.02 19.16 -33.74
CA GLU A 120 -2.81 19.74 -35.08
C GLU A 120 -1.44 19.31 -35.65
N ALA A 121 -0.40 19.27 -34.80
CA ALA A 121 0.92 18.79 -35.20
C ALA A 121 0.88 17.35 -35.74
N ILE A 122 0.13 16.45 -35.10
CA ILE A 122 -0.02 15.05 -35.54
C ILE A 122 -0.63 14.97 -36.95
N GLU A 123 -1.67 15.77 -37.24
CA GLU A 123 -2.29 15.83 -38.57
C GLU A 123 -1.34 16.39 -39.63
N ILE A 124 -0.60 17.45 -39.30
CA ILE A 124 0.39 18.06 -40.19
C ILE A 124 1.54 17.09 -40.49
N PHE A 125 2.05 16.36 -39.49
CA PHE A 125 3.02 15.29 -39.73
C PHE A 125 2.42 14.13 -40.53
N GLN A 126 1.14 13.79 -40.35
CA GLN A 126 0.48 12.75 -41.15
C GLN A 126 0.37 13.15 -42.63
N LYS A 127 0.17 14.44 -42.95
CA LYS A 127 0.25 14.96 -44.31
C LYS A 127 1.68 14.81 -44.87
N ALA A 128 2.71 15.16 -44.11
CA ALA A 128 4.11 14.93 -44.50
C ALA A 128 4.42 13.45 -44.80
N ILE A 129 3.98 12.56 -43.91
CA ILE A 129 4.18 11.10 -44.03
C ILE A 129 3.44 10.55 -45.25
N SER A 130 2.23 11.05 -45.57
CA SER A 130 1.48 10.61 -46.75
C SER A 130 2.20 10.92 -48.07
N LEU A 131 3.00 11.99 -48.11
CA LEU A 131 3.81 12.38 -49.26
C LEU A 131 5.15 11.62 -49.34
N LYS A 132 5.76 11.27 -48.19
CA LYS A 132 7.02 10.52 -48.14
C LYS A 132 7.00 9.46 -47.02
N PRO A 133 6.35 8.29 -47.23
CA PRO A 133 6.11 7.29 -46.19
C PRO A 133 7.37 6.60 -45.63
N TYR A 134 8.53 6.79 -46.25
CA TYR A 134 9.79 6.15 -45.88
C TYR A 134 10.80 7.11 -45.21
N ASP A 135 10.39 8.34 -44.88
CA ASP A 135 11.27 9.29 -44.18
C ASP A 135 11.23 9.10 -42.66
N ALA A 136 12.28 8.47 -42.12
CA ALA A 136 12.43 8.20 -40.68
C ALA A 136 12.30 9.46 -39.79
N SER A 137 12.70 10.64 -40.27
CA SER A 137 12.66 11.87 -39.47
C SER A 137 11.22 12.31 -39.15
N LEU A 138 10.28 12.06 -40.08
CA LEU A 138 8.87 12.42 -39.90
C LEU A 138 8.21 11.57 -38.80
N TYR A 139 8.51 10.27 -38.75
CA TYR A 139 8.02 9.39 -37.68
C TYR A 139 8.63 9.77 -36.31
N ASN A 140 9.91 10.15 -36.25
CA ASN A 140 10.48 10.71 -35.01
C ASN A 140 9.72 11.97 -34.55
N ASN A 141 9.44 12.89 -35.47
CA ASN A 141 8.79 14.16 -35.14
C ASN A 141 7.31 13.96 -34.77
N GLN A 142 6.60 13.06 -35.46
CA GLN A 142 5.24 12.65 -35.07
C GLN A 142 5.24 11.90 -33.73
N GLY A 143 6.28 11.12 -33.43
CA GLY A 143 6.49 10.50 -32.12
C GLY A 143 6.57 11.55 -30.99
N GLN A 144 7.33 12.63 -31.20
CA GLN A 144 7.39 13.75 -30.25
C GLN A 144 6.03 14.44 -30.07
N ALA A 145 5.28 14.64 -31.16
CA ALA A 145 3.92 15.17 -31.09
C ALA A 145 2.97 14.24 -30.31
N PHE A 146 3.07 12.92 -30.49
CA PHE A 146 2.30 11.95 -29.70
C PHE A 146 2.70 11.94 -28.21
N LEU A 147 3.96 12.19 -27.85
CA LEU A 147 4.36 12.39 -26.44
C LEU A 147 3.74 13.66 -25.86
N ALA A 148 3.83 14.79 -26.56
CA ALA A 148 3.23 16.06 -26.14
C ALA A 148 1.70 15.95 -25.99
N PHE A 149 1.05 15.10 -26.78
CA PHE A 149 -0.37 14.77 -26.68
C PHE A 149 -0.70 13.65 -25.66
N GLY A 150 0.28 13.16 -24.89
CA GLY A 150 0.10 12.13 -23.85
C GLY A 150 -0.20 10.71 -24.38
N LYS A 151 0.07 10.41 -25.65
CA LYS A 151 -0.13 9.10 -26.29
C LYS A 151 1.17 8.32 -26.40
N VAL A 152 1.75 7.96 -25.25
CA VAL A 152 3.09 7.34 -25.12
C VAL A 152 3.26 6.09 -25.99
N GLU A 153 2.30 5.16 -26.01
CA GLU A 153 2.35 3.95 -26.86
C GLU A 153 2.46 4.27 -28.37
N LYS A 154 1.75 5.30 -28.83
CA LYS A 154 1.85 5.75 -30.24
C LYS A 154 3.19 6.40 -30.51
N ALA A 155 3.76 7.12 -29.55
CA ALA A 155 5.10 7.68 -29.69
C ALA A 155 6.17 6.59 -29.78
N ILE A 156 6.14 5.60 -28.88
CA ILE A 156 7.03 4.41 -28.91
C ILE A 156 6.93 3.71 -30.27
N THR A 157 5.71 3.46 -30.75
CA THR A 157 5.48 2.85 -32.08
C THR A 157 6.12 3.68 -33.19
N ASN A 158 5.99 5.02 -33.14
CA ASN A 158 6.57 5.92 -34.14
C ASN A 158 8.11 5.99 -34.08
N TYR A 159 8.72 5.96 -32.89
CA TYR A 159 10.18 5.88 -32.77
C TYR A 159 10.74 4.54 -33.26
N HIS A 160 10.05 3.42 -33.00
CA HIS A 160 10.41 2.13 -33.59
C HIS A 160 10.27 2.14 -35.11
N GLN A 161 9.22 2.78 -35.65
CA GLN A 161 9.05 2.93 -37.10
C GLN A 161 10.17 3.80 -37.72
N ALA A 162 10.56 4.88 -37.03
CA ALA A 162 11.70 5.71 -37.43
C ALA A 162 13.01 4.92 -37.45
N LEU A 163 13.27 4.09 -36.43
CA LEU A 163 14.46 3.25 -36.34
C LEU A 163 14.43 2.05 -37.31
N ALA A 164 13.25 1.55 -37.68
CA ALA A 164 13.09 0.52 -38.71
C ALA A 164 13.41 1.07 -40.12
N LEU A 165 13.07 2.34 -40.39
CA LEU A 165 13.39 3.04 -41.62
C LEU A 165 14.85 3.54 -41.66
N ASN A 166 15.38 4.00 -40.52
CA ASN A 166 16.78 4.39 -40.38
C ASN A 166 17.35 3.95 -39.01
N PRO A 167 18.03 2.80 -38.94
CA PRO A 167 18.65 2.29 -37.71
C PRO A 167 19.76 3.17 -37.12
N GLN A 168 20.29 4.14 -37.89
CA GLN A 168 21.33 5.07 -37.48
C GLN A 168 20.76 6.41 -36.97
N LEU A 169 19.44 6.53 -36.82
CA LEU A 169 18.80 7.76 -36.31
C LEU A 169 18.94 7.89 -34.78
N ILE A 170 20.12 8.35 -34.33
CA ILE A 170 20.48 8.59 -32.92
C ILE A 170 19.38 9.33 -32.16
N VAL A 171 18.78 10.36 -32.77
CA VAL A 171 17.73 11.19 -32.16
C VAL A 171 16.50 10.36 -31.79
N ALA A 172 16.06 9.44 -32.65
CA ALA A 172 14.94 8.54 -32.36
C ALA A 172 15.31 7.53 -31.28
N ARG A 173 16.53 6.96 -31.31
CA ARG A 173 17.06 6.06 -30.27
C ARG A 173 17.11 6.75 -28.91
N TYR A 174 17.57 8.00 -28.87
CA TYR A 174 17.68 8.81 -27.66
C TYR A 174 16.29 9.15 -27.10
N ASN A 175 15.38 9.64 -27.96
CA ASN A 175 14.00 9.92 -27.56
C ASN A 175 13.29 8.68 -27.00
N LEU A 176 13.47 7.52 -27.64
CA LEU A 176 12.94 6.24 -27.16
C LEU A 176 13.51 5.87 -25.77
N GLY A 177 14.82 6.03 -25.55
CA GLY A 177 15.45 5.87 -24.23
C GLY A 177 14.87 6.83 -23.17
N LYS A 178 14.64 8.10 -23.52
CA LYS A 178 14.00 9.09 -22.63
C LYS A 178 12.55 8.72 -22.29
N VAL A 179 11.79 8.16 -23.24
CA VAL A 179 10.43 7.67 -22.98
C VAL A 179 10.43 6.50 -22.00
N TYR A 180 11.33 5.52 -22.19
CA TYR A 180 11.45 4.40 -21.25
C TYR A 180 11.87 4.88 -19.84
N GLN A 181 12.75 5.88 -19.72
CA GLN A 181 13.01 6.53 -18.42
C GLN A 181 11.76 7.17 -17.81
N GLN A 182 10.96 7.90 -18.59
CA GLN A 182 9.72 8.53 -18.11
C GLN A 182 8.67 7.51 -17.65
N GLN A 183 8.68 6.31 -18.23
CA GLN A 183 7.85 5.17 -17.80
C GLN A 183 8.44 4.40 -16.59
N GLY A 184 9.64 4.74 -16.11
CA GLY A 184 10.36 4.01 -15.04
C GLY A 184 11.03 2.72 -15.50
N LEU A 185 11.05 2.43 -16.81
CA LEU A 185 11.66 1.27 -17.45
C LEU A 185 13.15 1.51 -17.69
N HIS A 186 13.90 1.65 -16.59
CA HIS A 186 15.32 2.03 -16.61
C HIS A 186 16.23 0.97 -17.25
N SER A 187 15.90 -0.32 -17.11
CA SER A 187 16.64 -1.43 -17.73
C SER A 187 16.64 -1.34 -19.27
N GLU A 188 15.49 -1.01 -19.83
CA GLU A 188 15.22 -0.87 -21.26
C GLU A 188 15.88 0.41 -21.78
N ALA A 189 15.73 1.52 -21.05
CA ALA A 189 16.37 2.79 -21.38
C ALA A 189 17.91 2.69 -21.46
N ILE A 190 18.55 1.95 -20.55
CA ILE A 190 20.02 1.72 -20.55
C ILE A 190 20.49 1.11 -21.86
N VAL A 191 19.73 0.17 -22.46
CA VAL A 191 20.12 -0.45 -23.74
C VAL A 191 20.27 0.60 -24.84
N TYR A 192 19.29 1.49 -24.97
CA TYR A 192 19.31 2.55 -25.99
C TYR A 192 20.42 3.57 -25.74
N PHE A 193 20.67 3.98 -24.49
CA PHE A 193 21.80 4.88 -24.20
C PHE A 193 23.16 4.20 -24.40
N GLN A 194 23.30 2.92 -24.06
CA GLN A 194 24.54 2.17 -24.30
C GLN A 194 24.82 1.95 -25.79
N GLU A 195 23.78 1.77 -26.62
CA GLU A 195 23.94 1.76 -28.08
C GLU A 195 24.44 3.12 -28.60
N ILE A 196 23.89 4.24 -28.11
CA ILE A 196 24.38 5.59 -28.46
C ILE A 196 25.83 5.79 -28.00
N ILE A 197 26.19 5.36 -26.79
CA ILE A 197 27.55 5.45 -26.27
C ILE A 197 28.52 4.58 -27.08
N LYS A 198 28.06 3.42 -27.57
CA LYS A 198 28.87 2.53 -28.41
C LYS A 198 29.19 3.15 -29.77
N GLU A 199 28.23 3.86 -30.38
CA GLU A 199 28.42 4.57 -31.64
C GLU A 199 29.13 5.93 -31.44
N TYR A 200 28.91 6.60 -30.29
CA TYR A 200 29.41 7.94 -29.96
C TYR A 200 29.92 8.01 -28.49
N PRO A 201 31.16 7.55 -28.21
CA PRO A 201 31.71 7.45 -26.85
C PRO A 201 31.84 8.78 -26.08
N GLU A 202 31.84 9.91 -26.79
CA GLU A 202 31.92 11.25 -26.21
C GLU A 202 30.54 11.90 -25.97
N ASN A 203 29.44 11.17 -26.18
CA ASN A 203 28.08 11.69 -25.98
C ASN A 203 27.76 11.84 -24.48
N LEU A 204 28.08 13.00 -23.92
CA LEU A 204 27.88 13.32 -22.51
C LEU A 204 26.41 13.20 -22.06
N SER A 205 25.44 13.51 -22.92
CA SER A 205 24.00 13.37 -22.62
C SER A 205 23.62 11.90 -22.44
N ALA A 206 24.04 11.03 -23.36
CA ALA A 206 23.82 9.58 -23.25
C ALA A 206 24.54 8.99 -22.02
N HIS A 207 25.78 9.42 -21.73
CA HIS A 207 26.47 9.03 -20.49
C HIS A 207 25.71 9.47 -19.23
N SER A 208 25.18 10.70 -19.19
CA SER A 208 24.40 11.22 -18.07
C SER A 208 23.10 10.45 -17.84
N ASP A 209 22.32 10.21 -18.90
CA ASP A 209 21.07 9.46 -18.83
C ASP A 209 21.27 7.96 -18.52
N CYS A 210 22.36 7.38 -19.02
CA CYS A 210 22.78 6.02 -18.68
C CYS A 210 23.14 5.91 -17.18
N ALA A 211 23.97 6.85 -16.68
CA ALA A 211 24.33 6.92 -15.26
C ALA A 211 23.10 7.09 -14.35
N PHE A 212 22.18 7.99 -14.70
CA PHE A 212 20.93 8.20 -13.99
C PHE A 212 20.10 6.89 -13.89
N SER A 213 19.96 6.18 -15.00
CA SER A 213 19.19 4.93 -15.04
C SER A 213 19.86 3.83 -14.20
N PHE A 214 21.20 3.74 -14.19
CA PHE A 214 21.91 2.82 -13.30
C PHE A 214 21.74 3.18 -11.81
N LEU A 215 21.72 4.46 -11.46
CA LEU A 215 21.45 4.92 -10.09
C LEU A 215 20.03 4.58 -9.63
N GLU A 216 19.02 4.70 -10.50
CA GLU A 216 17.64 4.32 -10.16
C GLU A 216 17.46 2.81 -9.92
N LEU A 217 18.24 1.99 -10.63
CA LEU A 217 18.33 0.55 -10.40
C LEU A 217 19.23 0.18 -9.20
N GLY A 218 19.87 1.15 -8.54
CA GLY A 218 20.79 0.93 -7.42
C GLY A 218 22.16 0.36 -7.81
N ASN A 219 22.48 0.27 -9.10
CA ASN A 219 23.76 -0.26 -9.59
C ASN A 219 24.84 0.84 -9.65
N LEU A 220 25.32 1.22 -8.46
CA LEU A 220 26.34 2.26 -8.31
C LEU A 220 27.65 1.93 -9.06
N ALA A 221 28.06 0.66 -9.09
CA ALA A 221 29.30 0.23 -9.73
C ALA A 221 29.29 0.46 -11.25
N ALA A 222 28.15 0.24 -11.92
CA ALA A 222 27.99 0.55 -13.33
C ALA A 222 27.79 2.06 -13.60
N ALA A 223 27.25 2.82 -12.65
CA ALA A 223 27.06 4.27 -12.80
C ALA A 223 28.38 5.06 -12.75
N ILE A 224 29.33 4.68 -11.88
CA ILE A 224 30.57 5.45 -11.63
C ILE A 224 31.37 5.77 -12.91
N PRO A 225 31.67 4.81 -13.83
CA PRO A 225 32.42 5.12 -15.05
C PRO A 225 31.72 6.15 -15.96
N HIS A 226 30.38 6.08 -16.05
CA HIS A 226 29.61 7.05 -16.82
C HIS A 226 29.59 8.43 -16.14
N LEU A 227 29.45 8.50 -14.81
CA LEU A 227 29.53 9.74 -14.04
C LEU A 227 30.91 10.41 -14.16
N GLN A 228 31.99 9.64 -14.07
CA GLN A 228 33.37 10.14 -14.25
C GLN A 228 33.57 10.80 -15.61
N LYS A 229 33.05 10.18 -16.68
CA LYS A 229 33.10 10.75 -18.04
C LYS A 229 32.36 12.10 -18.15
N VAL A 230 31.21 12.25 -17.49
CA VAL A 230 30.46 13.53 -17.47
C VAL A 230 31.15 14.59 -16.61
N ILE A 231 31.65 14.21 -15.43
CA ILE A 231 32.29 15.13 -14.46
C ILE A 231 33.60 15.70 -15.02
N ASN A 232 34.43 14.88 -15.66
CA ASN A 232 35.75 15.32 -16.16
C ASN A 232 35.67 16.33 -17.31
N HIS A 233 34.52 16.47 -17.98
CA HIS A 233 34.28 17.45 -19.04
C HIS A 233 33.47 18.67 -18.57
N ASN A 234 33.19 18.80 -17.26
CA ASN A 234 32.32 19.85 -16.72
C ASN A 234 33.01 20.68 -15.62
N SER A 235 33.57 21.83 -16.01
CA SER A 235 34.26 22.79 -15.13
C SER A 235 33.39 23.33 -13.98
N PHE A 236 32.07 23.26 -14.09
CA PHE A 236 31.15 23.60 -12.99
C PHE A 236 31.38 22.72 -11.75
N VAL A 237 31.72 21.45 -11.94
CA VAL A 237 31.88 20.50 -10.82
C VAL A 237 33.09 20.85 -9.95
N GLU A 238 34.17 21.37 -10.55
CA GLU A 238 35.34 21.85 -9.80
C GLU A 238 34.98 23.08 -8.97
N SER A 239 34.39 24.11 -9.61
CA SER A 239 33.96 25.32 -8.91
C SER A 239 32.93 25.05 -7.79
N TYR A 240 32.05 24.06 -7.98
CA TYR A 240 31.09 23.63 -6.96
C TYR A 240 31.77 22.95 -5.77
N CYS A 241 32.72 22.04 -6.05
CA CYS A 241 33.49 21.33 -5.03
C CYS A 241 34.41 22.24 -4.21
N GLU A 242 34.99 23.27 -4.81
CA GLU A 242 35.79 24.30 -4.11
C GLU A 242 34.92 25.18 -3.23
N LYS A 243 33.80 25.68 -3.74
CA LYS A 243 32.85 26.51 -2.96
C LYS A 243 32.29 25.77 -1.74
N ALA A 244 32.12 24.45 -1.86
CA ALA A 244 31.61 23.62 -0.77
C ALA A 244 32.58 23.46 0.41
N ASP A 245 33.90 23.64 0.21
CA ASP A 245 34.90 23.54 1.28
C ASP A 245 34.87 24.72 2.26
N PHE A 246 34.25 25.84 1.86
CA PHE A 246 34.06 27.03 2.70
C PHE A 246 32.72 27.04 3.47
N LEU A 247 31.88 26.01 3.30
CA LEU A 247 30.58 25.92 3.96
C LEU A 247 30.73 25.39 5.40
N THR A 248 29.95 25.95 6.32
CA THR A 248 30.05 25.65 7.75
C THR A 248 29.21 24.44 8.19
N GLY A 249 28.19 24.09 7.41
CA GLY A 249 27.27 22.98 7.72
C GLY A 249 26.26 23.33 8.82
N LEU A 250 25.95 24.61 9.02
CA LEU A 250 25.05 25.06 10.09
C LEU A 250 23.58 24.68 9.82
N ASP A 251 23.13 24.80 8.57
CA ASP A 251 21.80 24.37 8.12
C ASP A 251 21.83 23.07 7.29
N GLU A 252 20.67 22.44 7.08
CA GLU A 252 20.60 21.19 6.30
C GLU A 252 20.92 21.37 4.80
N LEU A 253 20.81 22.59 4.27
CA LEU A 253 21.11 22.90 2.87
C LEU A 253 22.63 23.00 2.64
N GLU A 254 23.39 23.58 3.57
CA GLU A 254 24.85 23.50 3.60
C GLU A 254 25.32 22.06 3.75
N LYS A 255 24.73 21.27 4.66
CA LYS A 255 25.06 19.84 4.81
C LYS A 255 24.79 19.05 3.53
N ALA A 256 23.67 19.32 2.84
CA ALA A 256 23.38 18.71 1.54
C ALA A 256 24.40 19.10 0.45
N LYS A 257 24.83 20.37 0.41
CA LYS A 257 25.87 20.86 -0.51
C LYS A 257 27.22 20.19 -0.25
N ILE A 258 27.65 20.13 1.02
CA ILE A 258 28.89 19.48 1.46
C ILE A 258 28.86 17.98 1.13
N ALA A 259 27.78 17.26 1.48
CA ALA A 259 27.65 15.84 1.17
C ALA A 259 27.72 15.56 -0.34
N CYS A 260 27.06 16.41 -1.14
CA CYS A 260 27.11 16.32 -2.60
C CYS A 260 28.53 16.57 -3.15
N ALA A 261 29.25 17.57 -2.63
CA ALA A 261 30.63 17.83 -3.00
C ALA A 261 31.58 16.67 -2.61
N LEU A 262 31.41 16.08 -1.42
CA LEU A 262 32.16 14.90 -0.99
C LEU A 262 31.90 13.69 -1.89
N PHE A 263 30.65 13.47 -2.31
CA PHE A 263 30.32 12.43 -3.30
C PHE A 263 31.00 12.70 -4.65
N LEU A 264 30.94 13.93 -5.16
CA LEU A 264 31.57 14.32 -6.44
C LEU A 264 33.09 14.19 -6.39
N LYS A 265 33.73 14.56 -5.27
CA LYS A 265 35.17 14.39 -5.03
C LYS A 265 35.59 12.92 -5.02
N GLU A 266 34.84 12.05 -4.33
CA GLU A 266 35.17 10.61 -4.27
C GLU A 266 34.97 9.93 -5.63
N VAL A 267 33.89 10.27 -6.37
CA VAL A 267 33.68 9.80 -7.75
C VAL A 267 34.80 10.26 -8.69
N LYS A 268 35.32 11.48 -8.52
CA LYS A 268 36.44 12.02 -9.32
C LYS A 268 37.80 11.40 -8.95
N SER A 269 37.99 10.96 -7.71
CA SER A 269 39.28 10.42 -7.26
C SER A 269 39.63 9.11 -7.99
N GLN A 270 40.81 9.08 -8.62
CA GLN A 270 41.33 7.88 -9.26
C GLN A 270 41.94 6.90 -8.24
N LYS A 271 42.32 5.71 -8.73
CA LYS A 271 43.15 4.67 -8.08
C LYS A 271 44.53 5.13 -7.57
N SER A 272 44.78 6.42 -7.36
CA SER A 272 46.09 7.03 -7.07
C SER A 272 46.66 6.64 -5.70
N LYS A 273 45.82 6.40 -4.68
CA LYS A 273 46.25 5.86 -3.36
C LYS A 273 46.97 4.51 -3.46
N VAL A 274 46.86 3.79 -4.58
CA VAL A 274 47.53 2.50 -4.83
C VAL A 274 48.96 2.67 -5.39
N LYS A 275 49.31 3.84 -5.95
CA LYS A 275 50.68 4.11 -6.45
C LYS A 275 51.62 4.55 -5.33
N SER A 276 51.22 5.53 -4.50
CA SER A 276 52.02 5.99 -3.35
C SER A 276 52.38 4.82 -2.41
N ASN A 277 51.39 4.00 -2.05
CA ASN A 277 51.60 2.84 -1.20
C ASN A 277 52.48 1.75 -1.85
N LYS A 278 52.62 1.70 -3.19
CA LYS A 278 53.52 0.74 -3.85
C LYS A 278 54.97 1.22 -3.86
N GLU A 279 55.21 2.52 -4.00
CA GLU A 279 56.55 3.10 -3.98
C GLU A 279 57.12 3.14 -2.55
N GLU A 280 56.32 3.53 -1.56
CA GLU A 280 56.72 3.52 -0.14
C GLU A 280 56.96 2.10 0.41
N VAL A 281 56.21 1.10 -0.07
CA VAL A 281 56.46 -0.32 0.21
C VAL A 281 57.73 -0.82 -0.48
N ARG A 282 58.12 -0.24 -1.62
CA ARG A 282 59.33 -0.66 -2.35
C ARG A 282 60.58 -0.21 -1.61
N SER A 283 60.64 1.04 -1.16
CA SER A 283 61.75 1.54 -0.34
C SER A 283 61.85 0.80 1.01
N LYS A 284 60.73 0.61 1.72
CA LYS A 284 60.70 -0.17 2.98
C LYS A 284 61.10 -1.64 2.79
N LYS A 285 60.81 -2.26 1.63
CA LYS A 285 61.28 -3.62 1.32
C LYS A 285 62.77 -3.68 1.01
N GLU A 286 63.35 -2.67 0.38
CA GLU A 286 64.79 -2.60 0.13
C GLU A 286 65.57 -2.36 1.42
N GLU A 287 65.07 -1.51 2.33
CA GLU A 287 65.66 -1.28 3.66
C GLU A 287 65.57 -2.53 4.58
N VAL A 288 64.49 -3.31 4.48
CA VAL A 288 64.36 -4.60 5.19
C VAL A 288 65.20 -5.71 4.51
N ARG A 289 65.59 -5.54 3.25
CA ARG A 289 66.43 -6.51 2.52
C ARG A 289 67.90 -6.36 2.89
N SER A 290 68.43 -5.13 2.95
CA SER A 290 69.81 -4.89 3.44
C SER A 290 69.99 -5.38 4.88
N LYS A 291 69.06 -5.00 5.79
CA LYS A 291 69.05 -5.48 7.19
C LYS A 291 68.89 -7.00 7.33
N LYS A 292 68.33 -7.70 6.34
CA LYS A 292 68.25 -9.17 6.31
C LYS A 292 69.47 -9.85 5.70
N GLU A 293 70.28 -9.15 4.92
CA GLU A 293 71.52 -9.68 4.35
C GLU A 293 72.68 -9.54 5.37
N GLU A 294 72.72 -8.46 6.17
CA GLU A 294 73.59 -8.37 7.37
C GLU A 294 73.32 -9.48 8.40
N VAL A 295 72.05 -9.76 8.73
CA VAL A 295 71.68 -10.81 9.69
C VAL A 295 71.91 -12.23 9.14
N LYS A 296 72.06 -12.38 7.81
CA LYS A 296 72.35 -13.67 7.17
C LYS A 296 73.83 -14.02 7.10
N SER A 297 74.75 -13.05 7.11
CA SER A 297 76.19 -13.35 7.08
C SER A 297 76.71 -13.93 8.40
N GLN A 298 76.00 -13.74 9.52
CA GLN A 298 76.42 -14.18 10.85
C GLN A 298 75.96 -15.58 11.29
N ASN A 299 75.09 -16.28 10.54
CA ASN A 299 74.31 -17.39 11.12
C ASN A 299 74.19 -18.69 10.31
N SER A 300 75.04 -18.92 9.30
CA SER A 300 75.13 -20.26 8.68
C SER A 300 76.52 -20.59 8.12
N GLU A 301 77.54 -20.50 8.98
CA GLU A 301 78.85 -21.16 8.80
C GLU A 301 78.79 -22.67 9.14
N PHE A 302 77.58 -23.25 9.28
CA PHE A 302 77.38 -24.66 9.62
C PHE A 302 76.64 -25.42 8.51
N ARG A 303 77.35 -26.39 7.93
CA ARG A 303 76.90 -27.47 7.02
C ARG A 303 76.51 -27.08 5.59
N ILE A 304 77.56 -26.81 4.83
CA ILE A 304 77.76 -27.36 3.48
C ILE A 304 77.75 -28.91 3.55
N GLN A 305 77.01 -29.60 2.67
CA GLN A 305 77.54 -30.62 1.74
C GLN A 305 76.44 -31.39 0.98
N LYS A 306 76.70 -31.57 -0.33
CA LYS A 306 76.02 -32.41 -1.35
C LYS A 306 74.58 -32.02 -1.75
N GLU A 307 74.23 -31.95 -3.04
CA GLU A 307 75.00 -31.90 -4.31
C GLU A 307 74.01 -31.30 -5.34
N GLU A 308 74.30 -30.14 -5.93
CA GLU A 308 74.81 -29.95 -7.30
C GLU A 308 73.98 -30.61 -8.43
N GLY A 309 73.56 -29.81 -9.43
CA GLY A 309 72.67 -30.34 -10.48
C GLY A 309 72.21 -29.44 -11.64
N ARG A 310 73.02 -28.47 -12.12
CA ARG A 310 72.91 -27.81 -13.46
C ARG A 310 71.64 -26.96 -13.76
N SER A 311 71.78 -25.68 -14.15
CA SER A 311 71.97 -25.15 -15.54
C SER A 311 70.73 -25.31 -16.45
N GLN A 312 70.33 -24.43 -17.39
CA GLN A 312 70.71 -23.09 -17.91
C GLN A 312 69.47 -22.63 -18.76
N GLU A 313 69.21 -21.39 -19.24
CA GLU A 313 69.92 -20.10 -19.33
C GLU A 313 68.87 -18.93 -19.42
N TRP A 314 69.20 -17.63 -19.27
CA TRP A 314 69.42 -16.58 -20.31
C TRP A 314 68.38 -16.43 -21.44
N LYS A 315 68.06 -15.23 -21.97
CA LYS A 315 68.61 -13.84 -21.87
C LYS A 315 67.44 -12.82 -22.05
N GLY A 316 67.49 -11.57 -21.59
CA GLY A 316 68.14 -10.41 -22.28
C GLY A 316 67.22 -9.83 -23.39
N THR A 317 67.05 -8.53 -23.65
CA THR A 317 67.72 -7.29 -23.16
C THR A 317 66.87 -6.04 -23.48
N GLU A 318 66.85 -5.08 -22.55
CA GLU A 318 67.12 -3.62 -22.73
C GLU A 318 66.37 -2.69 -23.73
N THR A 319 65.79 -1.62 -23.15
CA THR A 319 65.93 -0.17 -23.51
C THR A 319 65.45 0.34 -24.90
N SER A 320 65.18 1.63 -25.17
CA SER A 320 65.29 2.90 -24.42
C SER A 320 64.14 3.89 -24.79
N THR A 321 64.18 5.11 -24.25
CA THR A 321 63.17 6.20 -24.30
C THR A 321 63.26 7.13 -25.52
N ASN A 322 62.14 7.73 -25.97
CA ASN A 322 62.00 9.20 -26.00
C ASN A 322 60.60 9.78 -26.27
N TYR A 323 60.43 11.07 -25.95
CA TYR A 323 59.22 11.91 -26.02
C TYR A 323 59.02 12.58 -27.40
N GLN A 324 57.77 12.66 -27.90
CA GLN A 324 56.96 13.90 -28.06
C GLN A 324 55.67 13.65 -28.88
N ASN A 325 54.65 14.48 -28.63
CA ASN A 325 53.29 14.47 -29.22
C ASN A 325 53.25 15.52 -30.39
N PRO A 326 52.18 15.73 -31.21
CA PRO A 326 50.79 15.28 -31.01
C PRO A 326 49.87 15.05 -32.26
N VAL A 327 48.58 14.79 -31.95
CA VAL A 327 47.32 15.09 -32.71
C VAL A 327 46.85 14.16 -33.86
N ASP A 328 45.56 13.81 -33.72
CA ASP A 328 44.52 13.31 -34.65
C ASP A 328 44.65 11.99 -35.42
N GLY A 329 43.52 11.27 -35.41
CA GLY A 329 42.88 10.96 -36.69
C GLY A 329 42.49 9.51 -36.98
N GLU A 330 41.68 8.89 -36.11
CA GLU A 330 40.83 7.72 -36.41
C GLU A 330 41.53 6.40 -36.84
N ILE A 331 40.90 5.27 -36.49
CA ILE A 331 40.47 4.21 -37.42
C ILE A 331 40.03 2.98 -36.61
N LEU A 332 39.05 2.29 -37.21
CA LEU A 332 38.59 0.90 -37.04
C LEU A 332 39.61 -0.04 -36.31
N ASN A 333 39.21 -0.93 -35.39
CA ASN A 333 38.42 -2.16 -35.63
C ASN A 333 39.15 -3.11 -36.63
N PRO A 334 39.06 -4.46 -36.57
CA PRO A 334 38.21 -5.30 -35.74
C PRO A 334 38.92 -6.48 -35.01
N GLU A 335 38.10 -7.23 -34.25
CA GLU A 335 38.07 -8.71 -34.17
C GLU A 335 39.39 -9.48 -34.27
N GLU A 336 39.93 -9.87 -33.11
CA GLU A 336 40.18 -11.26 -32.65
C GLU A 336 40.65 -11.09 -31.18
N ILE A 337 40.17 -11.79 -30.17
CA ILE A 337 40.02 -13.24 -30.06
C ILE A 337 38.73 -13.61 -29.32
N ASP A 338 38.02 -14.46 -30.05
CA ASP A 338 36.87 -15.29 -29.74
C ASP A 338 36.96 -16.17 -28.46
N LYS A 339 35.79 -16.54 -27.92
CA LYS A 339 35.47 -17.71 -27.05
C LYS A 339 36.17 -17.96 -25.68
N LEU A 340 35.34 -18.53 -24.78
CA LEU A 340 35.56 -19.21 -23.48
C LEU A 340 35.28 -18.36 -22.23
N GLY A 341 34.56 -18.83 -21.19
CA GLY A 341 33.79 -20.07 -21.07
C GLY A 341 33.09 -20.22 -19.69
N LEU A 342 31.76 -20.42 -19.71
CA LEU A 342 30.90 -21.18 -18.78
C LEU A 342 31.12 -21.23 -17.24
N ARG A 343 29.98 -21.15 -16.53
CA ARG A 343 29.67 -21.44 -15.10
C ARG A 343 29.86 -20.23 -14.13
N GLN A 344 28.97 -19.98 -13.16
CA GLN A 344 27.86 -20.80 -12.66
C GLN A 344 26.60 -19.98 -12.26
N ILE A 345 25.44 -20.40 -12.75
CA ILE A 345 24.12 -20.03 -12.23
C ILE A 345 23.91 -20.78 -10.90
N ASN A 346 23.67 -20.10 -9.78
CA ASN A 346 23.10 -20.75 -8.59
C ASN A 346 22.45 -19.85 -7.51
N LEU A 347 21.87 -18.69 -7.90
CA LEU A 347 21.09 -17.87 -6.95
C LEU A 347 19.57 -18.11 -7.06
N GLU A 348 19.02 -18.27 -8.26
CA GLU A 348 17.56 -18.42 -8.45
C GLU A 348 16.98 -19.77 -8.00
N ASN A 349 17.79 -20.84 -7.99
CA ASN A 349 17.32 -22.17 -7.57
C ASN A 349 17.18 -22.27 -6.02
N ALA A 350 17.85 -21.40 -5.25
CA ALA A 350 17.84 -21.43 -3.79
C ALA A 350 16.54 -20.86 -3.17
N ILE A 351 15.80 -20.02 -3.90
CA ILE A 351 14.58 -19.35 -3.42
C ILE A 351 13.33 -20.23 -3.60
N ARG A 352 13.39 -21.27 -4.45
CA ARG A 352 12.22 -22.09 -4.84
C ARG A 352 12.06 -23.43 -4.12
N ARG A 353 12.99 -23.84 -3.26
CA ARG A 353 12.80 -24.96 -2.33
C ARG A 353 12.76 -24.40 -0.92
N GLY A 354 11.62 -24.55 -0.25
CA GLY A 354 11.39 -24.05 1.11
C GLY A 354 12.10 -24.89 2.18
N GLU A 355 13.42 -25.06 2.06
CA GLU A 355 14.26 -25.74 3.04
C GLU A 355 15.23 -24.73 3.65
N TRP A 356 14.86 -24.15 4.79
CA TRP A 356 15.76 -23.34 5.59
C TRP A 356 16.69 -24.25 6.40
N HIS A 357 17.67 -24.83 5.71
CA HIS A 357 18.90 -25.29 6.34
C HIS A 357 20.02 -24.32 5.99
N SER A 358 20.57 -23.71 7.05
CA SER A 358 21.72 -22.83 6.95
C SER A 358 22.89 -23.57 6.28
N PRO A 359 23.50 -23.01 5.23
CA PRO A 359 24.92 -23.19 5.02
C PRO A 359 25.59 -22.59 6.27
N SER A 360 26.20 -23.46 7.07
CA SER A 360 27.00 -23.07 8.21
C SER A 360 28.14 -22.17 7.73
N LEU A 361 28.08 -20.88 8.09
CA LEU A 361 29.27 -20.04 8.28
C LEU A 361 29.86 -20.32 9.67
N ASP A 362 30.12 -21.61 9.91
CA ASP A 362 31.21 -22.07 10.75
C ASP A 362 32.35 -22.38 9.75
N SER A 363 33.58 -21.90 9.91
CA SER A 363 34.13 -21.14 11.03
C SER A 363 35.39 -20.39 10.60
N GLU A 364 35.79 -19.37 11.39
CA GLU A 364 37.05 -18.62 11.28
C GLU A 364 37.10 -17.63 10.08
N THR A 365 37.33 -16.33 10.24
CA THR A 365 37.72 -15.54 11.43
C THR A 365 36.83 -14.30 11.61
N SER A 366 36.55 -13.96 12.87
CA SER A 366 35.99 -12.65 13.24
C SER A 366 36.94 -12.00 14.25
N THR A 367 37.79 -11.08 13.79
CA THR A 367 38.67 -10.28 14.64
C THR A 367 38.90 -8.89 14.05
N ASN A 368 38.55 -7.89 14.87
CA ASN A 368 39.11 -6.54 14.92
C ASN A 368 39.27 -5.74 13.60
N TYR A 369 38.32 -4.83 13.34
CA TYR A 369 38.69 -3.49 12.86
C TYR A 369 39.11 -2.62 14.05
N GLN A 370 40.34 -2.86 14.54
CA GLN A 370 41.16 -1.74 15.00
C GLN A 370 41.76 -1.11 13.74
N TYR A 371 42.02 0.20 13.75
CA TYR A 371 42.92 0.78 12.74
C TYR A 371 44.26 0.04 12.82
N PRO A 372 44.79 -0.49 11.70
CA PRO A 372 46.09 -1.13 11.72
C PRO A 372 47.14 -0.07 11.99
N VAL A 373 47.83 -0.22 13.12
CA VAL A 373 49.13 0.41 13.34
C VAL A 373 50.12 -0.36 12.47
N ASP A 374 50.75 0.33 11.53
CA ASP A 374 51.84 -0.10 10.66
C ASP A 374 51.62 -1.31 9.72
N GLY A 375 51.47 -1.01 8.42
CA GLY A 375 52.30 -1.70 7.41
C GLY A 375 51.72 -2.86 6.58
N GLU A 376 50.44 -3.23 6.69
CA GLU A 376 49.86 -4.30 5.84
C GLU A 376 49.33 -3.79 4.48
N ILE A 377 49.60 -4.55 3.41
CA ILE A 377 49.27 -4.21 2.02
C ILE A 377 47.92 -4.85 1.65
N LEU A 378 46.87 -4.04 1.54
CA LEU A 378 45.54 -4.48 1.11
C LEU A 378 45.53 -4.96 -0.35
N ASN A 379 44.70 -5.97 -0.64
CA ASN A 379 44.55 -6.49 -2.01
C ASN A 379 43.72 -5.53 -2.90
N PRO A 380 43.92 -5.53 -4.23
CA PRO A 380 43.17 -4.67 -5.15
C PRO A 380 41.65 -4.78 -5.02
N GLU A 381 41.11 -6.00 -4.82
CA GLU A 381 39.67 -6.22 -4.61
C GLU A 381 39.14 -5.64 -3.30
N GLU A 382 39.97 -5.54 -2.26
CA GLU A 382 39.59 -4.95 -0.97
C GLU A 382 39.59 -3.43 -1.06
N ILE A 383 40.56 -2.87 -1.80
CA ILE A 383 40.64 -1.44 -2.13
C ILE A 383 39.43 -1.02 -2.98
N ASP A 384 39.06 -1.79 -4.00
CA ASP A 384 37.86 -1.51 -4.82
C ASP A 384 36.56 -1.61 -3.99
N LYS A 385 36.47 -2.56 -3.03
CA LYS A 385 35.34 -2.65 -2.07
C LYS A 385 35.28 -1.45 -1.11
N LEU A 386 36.43 -0.98 -0.61
CA LEU A 386 36.54 0.20 0.25
C LEU A 386 36.15 1.48 -0.49
N TYR A 387 36.62 1.66 -1.72
CA TYR A 387 36.25 2.77 -2.59
C TYR A 387 34.74 2.82 -2.86
N LEU A 388 34.16 1.68 -3.29
CA LEU A 388 32.71 1.57 -3.50
C LEU A 388 31.89 1.81 -2.22
N ALA A 389 32.41 1.47 -1.04
CA ALA A 389 31.76 1.73 0.23
C ALA A 389 31.71 3.22 0.57
N GLU A 390 32.79 3.97 0.34
CA GLU A 390 32.87 5.41 0.64
C GLU A 390 32.04 6.24 -0.35
N VAL A 391 32.09 5.93 -1.66
CA VAL A 391 31.21 6.55 -2.66
C VAL A 391 29.73 6.32 -2.31
N ARG A 392 29.37 5.09 -1.91
CA ARG A 392 28.00 4.73 -1.50
C ARG A 392 27.55 5.51 -0.26
N LYS A 393 28.42 5.62 0.75
CA LYS A 393 28.18 6.38 1.98
C LYS A 393 27.91 7.86 1.70
N ASN A 394 28.76 8.51 0.90
CA ASN A 394 28.58 9.93 0.56
C ASN A 394 27.32 10.17 -0.30
N LEU A 395 26.93 9.23 -1.16
CA LEU A 395 25.68 9.29 -1.90
C LEU A 395 24.43 9.12 -1.00
N ILE A 396 24.47 8.20 -0.02
CA ILE A 396 23.40 8.04 0.98
C ILE A 396 23.24 9.32 1.80
N LEU A 397 24.35 9.93 2.24
CA LEU A 397 24.34 11.20 2.97
C LEU A 397 23.72 12.32 2.11
N THR A 398 24.13 12.43 0.85
CA THR A 398 23.59 13.41 -0.10
C THR A 398 22.07 13.29 -0.24
N TYR A 399 21.54 12.08 -0.47
CA TYR A 399 20.09 11.86 -0.58
C TYR A 399 19.36 12.07 0.75
N SER A 400 19.96 11.70 1.89
CA SER A 400 19.38 11.93 3.23
C SER A 400 19.24 13.43 3.53
N SER A 401 20.29 14.21 3.30
CA SER A 401 20.27 15.67 3.54
C SER A 401 19.38 16.41 2.55
N LEU A 402 19.35 16.05 1.26
CA LEU A 402 18.38 16.61 0.31
C LEU A 402 16.93 16.30 0.73
N GLY A 403 16.67 15.09 1.23
CA GLY A 403 15.38 14.72 1.81
C GLY A 403 15.01 15.58 3.03
N ASN A 404 15.97 15.84 3.93
CA ASN A 404 15.77 16.71 5.09
C ASN A 404 15.41 18.15 4.67
N VAL A 405 16.19 18.75 3.77
CA VAL A 405 15.92 20.08 3.21
C VAL A 405 14.49 20.16 2.66
N LEU A 406 14.12 19.25 1.77
CA LEU A 406 12.78 19.24 1.17
C LEU A 406 11.67 19.02 2.21
N PHE A 407 11.94 18.25 3.26
CA PHE A 407 11.00 18.06 4.36
C PHE A 407 10.80 19.33 5.20
N GLU A 408 11.87 20.11 5.44
CA GLU A 408 11.81 21.40 6.14
C GLU A 408 11.05 22.46 5.32
N TYR A 409 11.27 22.53 4.00
CA TYR A 409 10.51 23.40 3.08
C TYR A 409 9.07 22.95 2.80
N GLY A 410 8.63 21.82 3.35
CA GLY A 410 7.25 21.31 3.19
C GLY A 410 6.98 20.47 1.93
N GLU A 411 8.00 20.24 1.11
CA GLU A 411 7.97 19.45 -0.13
C GLU A 411 8.01 17.94 0.15
N TYR A 412 7.05 17.46 0.95
CA TYR A 412 7.05 16.11 1.51
C TYR A 412 7.13 14.99 0.45
N SER A 413 6.43 15.15 -0.67
CA SER A 413 6.47 14.16 -1.77
C SER A 413 7.85 14.05 -2.43
N GLN A 414 8.59 15.17 -2.50
CA GLN A 414 9.96 15.17 -3.00
C GLN A 414 10.90 14.58 -1.94
N ALA A 415 10.73 14.92 -0.66
CA ALA A 415 11.47 14.32 0.45
C ALA A 415 11.29 12.79 0.52
N GLU A 416 10.07 12.28 0.30
CA GLU A 416 9.79 10.83 0.18
C GLU A 416 10.65 10.17 -0.90
N HIS A 417 10.74 10.78 -2.09
CA HIS A 417 11.54 10.26 -3.20
C HIS A 417 13.03 10.15 -2.84
N TYR A 418 13.62 11.17 -2.22
CA TYR A 418 15.01 11.15 -1.79
C TYR A 418 15.28 10.16 -0.64
N TYR A 419 14.39 10.05 0.35
CA TYR A 419 14.51 9.03 1.40
C TYR A 419 14.36 7.60 0.84
N GLN A 420 13.50 7.37 -0.15
CA GLN A 420 13.41 6.08 -0.85
C GLN A 420 14.71 5.75 -1.61
N LYS A 421 15.35 6.73 -2.26
CA LYS A 421 16.67 6.55 -2.90
C LYS A 421 17.76 6.19 -1.89
N ALA A 422 17.81 6.88 -0.75
CA ALA A 422 18.72 6.54 0.33
C ALA A 422 18.47 5.12 0.87
N LEU A 423 17.22 4.69 1.00
CA LEU A 423 16.85 3.33 1.43
C LEU A 423 17.14 2.24 0.39
N LYS A 424 17.01 2.50 -0.92
CA LYS A 424 17.50 1.58 -1.98
C LYS A 424 18.99 1.28 -1.76
N LEU A 425 19.78 2.30 -1.39
CA LEU A 425 21.22 2.17 -1.14
C LEU A 425 21.54 1.63 0.26
N GLN A 426 20.69 1.81 1.27
CA GLN A 426 20.88 1.26 2.63
C GLN A 426 19.58 0.72 3.25
N PRO A 427 19.10 -0.48 2.85
CA PRO A 427 17.83 -1.04 3.31
C PRO A 427 17.75 -1.41 4.79
N LEU A 428 18.86 -1.28 5.53
CA LEU A 428 18.96 -1.60 6.97
C LEU A 428 19.22 -0.34 7.82
N ASN A 429 18.86 0.85 7.35
CA ASN A 429 19.02 2.09 8.11
C ASN A 429 17.71 2.48 8.81
N VAL A 430 17.68 2.45 10.14
CA VAL A 430 16.49 2.78 10.95
C VAL A 430 16.09 4.26 10.81
N ASP A 431 17.06 5.19 10.85
CA ASP A 431 16.82 6.64 10.72
C ASP A 431 16.16 6.98 9.38
N LEU A 432 16.61 6.38 8.28
CA LEU A 432 15.99 6.58 6.96
C LEU A 432 14.56 6.04 6.88
N HIS A 433 14.23 4.94 7.57
CA HIS A 433 12.85 4.46 7.69
C HIS A 433 12.00 5.44 8.52
N LEU A 434 12.53 5.99 9.61
CA LEU A 434 11.81 6.99 10.41
C LEU A 434 11.55 8.26 9.58
N LYS A 435 12.54 8.76 8.84
CA LYS A 435 12.42 9.93 7.95
C LYS A 435 11.40 9.71 6.82
N LEU A 436 11.45 8.55 6.14
CA LEU A 436 10.45 8.19 5.13
C LEU A 436 9.04 8.08 5.73
N GLY A 437 8.90 7.42 6.90
CA GLY A 437 7.64 7.32 7.62
C GLY A 437 7.08 8.69 8.02
N ASN A 438 7.94 9.61 8.47
CA ASN A 438 7.56 10.98 8.82
C ASN A 438 7.04 11.75 7.61
N SER A 439 7.69 11.63 6.44
CA SER A 439 7.20 12.25 5.19
C SER A 439 5.81 11.69 4.79
N LEU A 440 5.66 10.36 4.79
CA LEU A 440 4.39 9.70 4.48
C LEU A 440 3.27 10.10 5.47
N ALA A 441 3.59 10.28 6.74
CA ALA A 441 2.65 10.75 7.76
C ALA A 441 2.22 12.21 7.54
N LYS A 442 3.15 13.11 7.16
CA LYS A 442 2.82 14.50 6.78
C LYS A 442 1.90 14.56 5.55
N GLN A 443 2.09 13.66 4.59
CA GLN A 443 1.20 13.45 3.45
C GLN A 443 -0.13 12.74 3.78
N LYS A 444 -0.44 12.46 5.06
CA LYS A 444 -1.63 11.73 5.53
C LYS A 444 -1.75 10.29 5.02
N ARG A 445 -0.66 9.69 4.51
CA ARG A 445 -0.58 8.30 4.01
C ARG A 445 -0.29 7.32 5.16
N PHE A 446 -1.11 7.38 6.21
CA PHE A 446 -0.84 6.71 7.50
C PHE A 446 -0.60 5.20 7.38
N ASN A 447 -1.40 4.47 6.59
CA ASN A 447 -1.21 3.03 6.39
C ASN A 447 0.19 2.69 5.81
N THR A 448 0.68 3.49 4.87
CA THR A 448 2.02 3.32 4.29
C THR A 448 3.11 3.72 5.30
N ALA A 449 2.92 4.83 6.02
CA ALA A 449 3.84 5.26 7.08
C ALA A 449 4.02 4.18 8.16
N ILE A 450 2.92 3.57 8.62
CA ILE A 450 2.90 2.46 9.60
C ILE A 450 3.73 1.27 9.11
N ILE A 451 3.58 0.88 7.84
CA ILE A 451 4.38 -0.21 7.24
C ILE A 451 5.88 0.16 7.27
N VAL A 452 6.24 1.38 6.85
CA VAL A 452 7.64 1.83 6.84
C VAL A 452 8.23 1.91 8.26
N TYR A 453 7.48 2.40 9.24
CA TYR A 453 7.92 2.38 10.64
C TYR A 453 8.09 0.97 11.19
N HIS A 454 7.19 0.03 10.86
CA HIS A 454 7.34 -1.37 11.25
C HIS A 454 8.56 -2.03 10.58
N LEU A 455 8.90 -1.66 9.35
CA LEU A 455 10.15 -2.09 8.70
C LEU A 455 11.37 -1.54 9.46
N GLY A 456 11.36 -0.26 9.86
CA GLY A 456 12.41 0.34 10.70
C GLY A 456 12.61 -0.39 12.03
N LEU A 457 11.52 -0.68 12.76
CA LEU A 457 11.56 -1.43 14.02
C LEU A 457 11.99 -2.89 13.83
N ALA A 458 11.61 -3.53 12.72
CA ALA A 458 12.07 -4.87 12.38
C ALA A 458 13.59 -4.89 12.15
N VAL A 459 14.12 -3.90 11.43
CA VAL A 459 15.57 -3.70 11.24
C VAL A 459 16.27 -3.48 12.59
N GLU A 460 15.76 -2.58 13.44
CA GLU A 460 16.30 -2.32 14.78
C GLU A 460 16.37 -3.60 15.64
N SER A 461 15.31 -4.42 15.62
CA SER A 461 15.30 -5.69 16.36
C SER A 461 16.34 -6.71 15.86
N VAL A 462 16.68 -6.67 14.56
CA VAL A 462 17.73 -7.52 13.95
C VAL A 462 19.12 -6.99 14.30
N GLU A 463 19.34 -5.67 14.29
CA GLU A 463 20.60 -5.06 14.70
C GLU A 463 20.88 -5.25 16.19
N GLU A 464 19.88 -5.06 17.06
CA GLU A 464 20.04 -5.29 18.49
C GLU A 464 20.22 -6.78 18.82
N GLY A 465 19.56 -7.67 18.06
CA GLY A 465 19.81 -9.11 18.11
C GLY A 465 21.23 -9.50 17.68
N ARG A 466 21.85 -8.77 16.75
CA ARG A 466 23.27 -8.92 16.38
C ARG A 466 24.19 -8.40 17.48
N ARG A 467 24.01 -7.16 17.96
CA ARG A 467 24.81 -6.59 19.06
C ARG A 467 24.80 -7.48 20.31
N LYS A 468 23.62 -7.92 20.75
CA LYS A 468 23.48 -8.84 21.92
C LYS A 468 24.13 -10.21 21.68
N LYS A 469 24.19 -10.71 20.43
CA LYS A 469 24.96 -11.91 20.08
C LYS A 469 26.47 -11.66 20.14
N GLU A 470 26.95 -10.52 19.66
CA GLU A 470 28.38 -10.16 19.65
C GLU A 470 28.92 -9.88 21.07
N GLU A 471 28.19 -9.11 21.89
CA GLU A 471 28.49 -8.92 23.31
C GLU A 471 28.52 -10.26 24.06
N GLY A 472 27.51 -11.12 23.82
CA GLY A 472 27.46 -12.46 24.37
C GLY A 472 28.60 -13.38 23.89
N ARG A 473 29.11 -13.20 22.67
CA ARG A 473 30.28 -13.93 22.14
C ARG A 473 31.57 -13.44 22.78
N SER A 474 31.73 -12.11 22.91
CA SER A 474 32.86 -11.45 23.57
C SER A 474 32.98 -11.82 25.05
N GLN A 475 31.87 -11.80 25.80
CA GLN A 475 31.86 -12.23 27.20
C GLN A 475 32.11 -13.74 27.36
N LYS A 476 31.58 -14.58 26.46
CA LYS A 476 31.91 -16.02 26.44
C LYS A 476 33.40 -16.28 26.16
N LEU A 477 34.02 -15.51 25.26
CA LEU A 477 35.46 -15.59 24.97
C LEU A 477 36.31 -15.21 26.19
N LYS A 478 35.98 -14.11 26.89
CA LYS A 478 36.64 -13.73 28.16
C LYS A 478 36.52 -14.82 29.23
N ILE A 479 35.35 -15.43 29.38
CA ILE A 479 35.13 -16.55 30.32
C ILE A 479 35.86 -17.84 29.89
N LYS A 480 36.04 -18.09 28.58
CA LYS A 480 36.81 -19.23 28.07
C LYS A 480 38.30 -19.08 28.39
N SER A 481 38.88 -17.91 28.08
CA SER A 481 40.26 -17.53 28.41
C SER A 481 40.56 -17.74 29.91
N GLN A 482 39.73 -17.19 30.80
CA GLN A 482 39.92 -17.34 32.25
C GLN A 482 39.83 -18.80 32.75
N LYS A 483 39.00 -19.64 32.11
CA LYS A 483 38.94 -21.09 32.43
C LYS A 483 40.20 -21.84 32.02
N GLU A 484 40.78 -21.48 30.87
CA GLU A 484 42.01 -22.11 30.36
C GLU A 484 43.21 -21.72 31.22
N GLU A 485 43.29 -20.46 31.69
CA GLU A 485 44.29 -20.01 32.66
C GLU A 485 44.21 -20.81 33.97
N ILE A 486 43.00 -20.98 34.53
CA ILE A 486 42.76 -21.81 35.72
C ILE A 486 43.08 -23.30 35.46
N LYS A 487 42.95 -23.80 34.23
CA LYS A 487 43.35 -25.16 33.87
C LYS A 487 44.88 -25.30 33.92
N ARG A 488 45.62 -24.38 33.29
CA ARG A 488 47.09 -24.34 33.32
C ARG A 488 47.63 -24.29 34.76
N LYS A 489 47.13 -23.38 35.60
CA LYS A 489 47.54 -23.25 37.02
C LYS A 489 47.25 -24.53 37.85
N LYS A 490 46.19 -25.29 37.55
CA LYS A 490 45.95 -26.59 38.19
C LYS A 490 46.93 -27.67 37.74
N GLU A 491 47.26 -27.72 36.46
CA GLU A 491 48.24 -28.67 35.90
C GLU A 491 49.64 -28.39 36.48
N GLU A 492 49.98 -27.12 36.68
CA GLU A 492 51.21 -26.67 37.35
C GLU A 492 51.27 -27.12 38.82
N VAL A 493 50.18 -26.94 39.59
CA VAL A 493 50.05 -27.45 40.97
C VAL A 493 50.05 -28.99 41.01
N LYS A 494 49.59 -29.67 39.95
CA LYS A 494 49.68 -31.14 39.83
C LYS A 494 51.12 -31.58 39.58
N LYS A 495 51.84 -30.95 38.65
CA LYS A 495 53.27 -31.19 38.41
C LYS A 495 54.10 -30.99 39.67
N LYS A 496 54.00 -29.84 40.35
CA LYS A 496 54.72 -29.58 41.62
C LYS A 496 54.42 -30.63 42.71
N LYS A 497 53.22 -31.21 42.73
CA LYS A 497 52.87 -32.32 43.63
C LYS A 497 53.44 -33.66 43.21
N GLU A 498 53.48 -33.96 41.92
CA GLU A 498 54.07 -35.18 41.38
C GLU A 498 55.59 -35.15 41.54
N GLU A 499 56.22 -34.01 41.31
CA GLU A 499 57.64 -33.74 41.53
C GLU A 499 58.05 -33.97 43.00
N VAL A 500 57.31 -33.39 43.97
CA VAL A 500 57.49 -33.67 45.41
C VAL A 500 57.24 -35.15 45.74
N ARG A 501 56.38 -35.87 45.00
CA ARG A 501 56.10 -37.29 45.21
C ARG A 501 57.19 -38.19 44.65
N SER A 502 57.77 -37.85 43.50
CA SER A 502 58.89 -38.53 42.86
C SER A 502 60.19 -38.33 43.64
N GLN A 503 60.47 -37.10 44.10
CA GLN A 503 61.62 -36.86 45.00
C GLN A 503 61.50 -37.67 46.30
N LYS A 504 60.28 -37.88 46.82
CA LYS A 504 60.03 -38.76 47.98
C LYS A 504 60.16 -40.27 47.68
N TRP A 505 60.16 -40.67 46.42
CA TRP A 505 60.28 -42.06 45.99
C TRP A 505 61.73 -42.41 45.62
N MET A 506 62.51 -41.41 45.18
CA MET A 506 63.94 -41.50 44.81
C MET A 506 64.91 -41.46 46.02
N GLY A 507 64.46 -41.81 47.23
CA GLY A 507 65.33 -42.02 48.40
C GLY A 507 66.08 -40.79 48.95
N THR A 508 65.82 -39.58 48.46
CA THR A 508 66.55 -38.37 48.85
C THR A 508 65.93 -37.71 50.10
N GLN A 509 66.75 -37.38 51.10
CA GLN A 509 66.29 -36.66 52.30
C GLN A 509 65.91 -35.21 51.96
N ILE A 510 64.63 -34.96 51.69
CA ILE A 510 64.08 -33.60 51.73
C ILE A 510 63.99 -33.17 53.19
N SER A 511 64.63 -32.06 53.56
CA SER A 511 64.53 -31.51 54.91
C SER A 511 63.06 -31.23 55.29
N ASN A 512 62.71 -31.43 56.56
CA ASN A 512 61.32 -31.26 57.03
C ASN A 512 60.76 -29.85 56.75
N GLU A 513 61.64 -28.85 56.66
CA GLU A 513 61.29 -27.46 56.42
C GLU A 513 60.92 -27.18 54.95
N GLU A 514 61.68 -27.70 54.00
CA GLU A 514 61.41 -27.48 52.57
C GLU A 514 60.16 -28.24 52.11
N GLY A 515 59.94 -29.45 52.66
CA GLY A 515 58.69 -30.20 52.49
C GLY A 515 57.46 -29.50 53.10
N ARG A 516 57.65 -28.63 54.09
CA ARG A 516 56.60 -27.80 54.70
C ARG A 516 56.31 -26.55 53.85
N ARG A 517 57.35 -25.85 53.40
CA ARG A 517 57.28 -24.68 52.51
C ARG A 517 56.58 -25.00 51.18
N LYS A 518 56.97 -26.07 50.49
CA LYS A 518 56.31 -26.54 49.24
C LYS A 518 54.83 -26.97 49.46
N LYS A 519 54.48 -27.46 50.66
CA LYS A 519 53.08 -27.74 51.04
C LYS A 519 52.27 -26.46 51.26
N GLU A 520 52.86 -25.43 51.87
CA GLU A 520 52.21 -24.15 52.13
C GLU A 520 52.01 -23.34 50.84
N GLU A 521 53.00 -23.29 49.96
CA GLU A 521 52.84 -22.75 48.59
C GLU A 521 51.70 -23.47 47.85
N GLY A 522 51.68 -24.80 47.86
CA GLY A 522 50.58 -25.58 47.29
C GLY A 522 49.21 -25.40 47.98
N ARG A 523 49.17 -24.83 49.19
CA ARG A 523 47.94 -24.47 49.91
C ARG A 523 47.49 -23.04 49.57
N SER A 524 48.44 -22.11 49.46
CA SER A 524 48.24 -20.73 48.99
C SER A 524 47.72 -20.69 47.55
N GLU A 525 48.36 -21.43 46.64
CA GLU A 525 47.95 -21.48 45.23
C GLU A 525 46.55 -22.12 45.06
N LYS A 526 46.22 -23.11 45.90
CA LYS A 526 44.85 -23.66 46.00
C LYS A 526 43.83 -22.63 46.48
N LEU A 527 44.19 -21.76 47.43
CA LEU A 527 43.34 -20.66 47.92
C LEU A 527 43.10 -19.61 46.83
N LYS A 528 44.14 -19.21 46.09
CA LYS A 528 43.99 -18.33 44.90
C LYS A 528 43.07 -18.95 43.84
N ILE A 529 43.27 -20.23 43.50
CA ILE A 529 42.40 -20.97 42.56
C ILE A 529 40.96 -21.09 43.09
N LYS A 530 40.74 -21.16 44.41
CA LYS A 530 39.39 -21.15 45.01
C LYS A 530 38.73 -19.77 44.86
N SER A 531 39.44 -18.71 45.19
CA SER A 531 38.98 -17.31 45.03
C SER A 531 38.57 -17.01 43.58
N GLN A 532 39.45 -17.29 42.60
CA GLN A 532 39.16 -17.07 41.18
C GLN A 532 37.94 -17.88 40.67
N LYS A 533 37.70 -19.08 41.21
CA LYS A 533 36.48 -19.85 40.91
C LYS A 533 35.21 -19.21 41.48
N GLU A 534 35.28 -18.67 42.70
CA GLU A 534 34.16 -17.97 43.33
C GLU A 534 33.85 -16.66 42.61
N GLU A 535 34.87 -15.94 42.13
CA GLU A 535 34.70 -14.75 41.27
C GLU A 535 34.03 -15.10 39.94
N ILE A 536 34.45 -16.17 39.27
CA ILE A 536 33.78 -16.67 38.04
C ILE A 536 32.36 -17.16 38.33
N LYS A 537 32.09 -17.69 39.53
CA LYS A 537 30.72 -18.05 39.94
C LYS A 537 29.85 -16.79 40.11
N ARG A 538 30.35 -15.76 40.83
CA ARG A 538 29.67 -14.47 40.98
C ARG A 538 29.38 -13.83 39.63
N LYS A 539 30.36 -13.72 38.74
CA LYS A 539 30.18 -13.14 37.39
C LYS A 539 29.15 -13.91 36.54
N LYS A 540 29.01 -15.23 36.72
CA LYS A 540 27.93 -16.01 36.08
C LYS A 540 26.56 -15.73 36.71
N GLU A 541 26.48 -15.61 38.02
CA GLU A 541 25.24 -15.27 38.74
C GLU A 541 24.79 -13.84 38.41
N GLU A 542 25.72 -12.92 38.18
CA GLU A 542 25.47 -11.55 37.73
C GLU A 542 24.89 -11.51 36.30
N VAL A 543 25.45 -12.30 35.37
CA VAL A 543 24.91 -12.50 34.02
C VAL A 543 23.53 -13.19 34.05
N LYS A 544 23.26 -14.06 35.04
CA LYS A 544 21.94 -14.65 35.26
C LYS A 544 20.94 -13.63 35.80
N LYS A 545 21.33 -12.83 36.81
CA LYS A 545 20.51 -11.74 37.36
C LYS A 545 20.14 -10.70 36.31
N LYS A 546 21.08 -10.23 35.48
CA LYS A 546 20.77 -9.29 34.38
C LYS A 546 19.81 -9.88 33.35
N LYS A 547 19.84 -11.21 33.12
CA LYS A 547 18.83 -11.91 32.32
C LYS A 547 17.45 -11.94 32.97
N GLU A 548 17.38 -12.00 34.30
CA GLU A 548 16.14 -12.04 35.07
C GLU A 548 15.55 -10.61 35.26
N GLU A 549 16.38 -9.58 35.47
CA GLU A 549 15.98 -8.16 35.53
C GLU A 549 15.32 -7.65 34.24
N VAL A 550 15.86 -8.06 33.08
CA VAL A 550 15.28 -7.74 31.75
C VAL A 550 13.91 -8.39 31.53
N ILE A 551 13.58 -9.45 32.28
CA ILE A 551 12.24 -10.07 32.27
C ILE A 551 11.30 -9.28 33.19
N SER A 552 11.79 -8.83 34.35
CA SER A 552 11.02 -8.09 35.35
C SER A 552 10.62 -6.67 34.93
N GLN A 553 11.47 -5.93 34.20
CA GLN A 553 11.16 -4.55 33.80
C GLN A 553 10.04 -4.41 32.75
N LYS A 554 9.48 -5.51 32.25
CA LYS A 554 8.40 -5.47 31.25
C LYS A 554 7.01 -5.16 31.84
N TRP A 555 6.88 -5.12 33.17
CA TRP A 555 5.64 -4.83 33.90
C TRP A 555 5.90 -3.91 35.10
N MET A 556 5.86 -2.58 34.90
CA MET A 556 5.36 -1.63 35.90
C MET A 556 5.16 -0.24 35.27
N GLY A 557 3.92 0.24 35.23
CA GLY A 557 3.61 1.62 34.89
C GLY A 557 4.00 2.56 36.05
N THR A 558 4.55 3.72 35.71
CA THR A 558 5.00 4.78 36.63
C THR A 558 4.03 5.07 37.78
N GLN A 559 4.53 5.05 39.02
CA GLN A 559 3.86 5.69 40.14
C GLN A 559 3.95 7.22 39.98
N ILE A 560 2.85 7.92 40.27
CA ILE A 560 2.76 9.39 40.31
C ILE A 560 2.33 9.78 41.74
N PRO A 561 2.83 10.89 42.33
CA PRO A 561 2.74 11.11 43.78
C PRO A 561 1.32 11.36 44.32
N ASN A 562 1.18 11.16 45.63
CA ASN A 562 -0.04 11.48 46.39
C ASN A 562 -0.31 12.99 46.42
N HIS A 563 -1.18 13.47 45.52
CA HIS A 563 -2.05 14.62 45.78
C HIS A 563 -3.50 14.14 45.89
N GLN A 564 -4.32 14.82 46.69
CA GLN A 564 -5.74 14.49 46.87
C GLN A 564 -6.52 14.67 45.56
N VAL A 565 -6.73 13.57 44.83
CA VAL A 565 -7.30 13.59 43.47
C VAL A 565 -8.80 13.94 43.50
N LYS A 566 -9.19 15.06 42.88
CA LYS A 566 -10.61 15.38 42.56
C LYS A 566 -11.16 14.37 41.54
N CYS A 567 -12.43 13.97 41.67
CA CYS A 567 -13.05 12.94 40.84
C CYS A 567 -13.20 13.39 39.37
N GLN A 568 -12.53 12.73 38.42
CA GLN A 568 -12.57 13.03 36.98
C GLN A 568 -13.68 12.27 36.22
N GLY A 569 -14.83 12.02 36.87
CA GLY A 569 -15.97 11.27 36.30
C GLY A 569 -15.56 9.93 35.66
N LEU A 570 -16.02 9.68 34.43
CA LEU A 570 -15.73 8.49 33.60
C LEU A 570 -14.24 8.11 33.41
N ASN A 571 -13.30 9.01 33.70
CA ASN A 571 -11.86 8.79 33.59
C ASN A 571 -11.14 8.77 34.95
N CYS A 572 -11.87 8.92 36.06
CA CYS A 572 -11.35 8.89 37.41
C CYS A 572 -10.74 7.52 37.76
N GLN A 573 -9.41 7.43 37.78
CA GLN A 573 -8.69 6.19 38.06
C GLN A 573 -9.04 5.55 39.42
N PRO A 574 -9.18 6.30 40.55
CA PRO A 574 -9.68 5.74 41.80
C PRO A 574 -11.08 5.10 41.68
N CYS A 575 -12.04 5.78 41.04
CA CYS A 575 -13.40 5.26 40.87
C CYS A 575 -13.44 4.03 39.95
N LEU A 576 -12.68 4.05 38.84
CA LEU A 576 -12.56 2.90 37.94
C LEU A 576 -11.91 1.71 38.65
N LYS A 577 -10.86 1.91 39.46
CA LYS A 577 -10.26 0.85 40.29
C LYS A 577 -11.24 0.27 41.30
N ARG A 578 -12.09 1.11 41.93
CA ARG A 578 -13.16 0.63 42.84
C ARG A 578 -14.18 -0.24 42.09
N ILE A 579 -14.68 0.21 40.95
CA ILE A 579 -15.64 -0.53 40.11
C ILE A 579 -15.02 -1.86 39.63
N PHE A 580 -13.78 -1.84 39.13
CA PHE A 580 -13.09 -3.06 38.69
C PHE A 580 -12.86 -4.03 39.87
N LYS A 581 -12.57 -3.53 41.08
CA LYS A 581 -12.46 -4.37 42.29
C LYS A 581 -13.80 -5.00 42.70
N GLN A 582 -14.92 -4.31 42.49
CA GLN A 582 -16.27 -4.84 42.75
C GLN A 582 -16.69 -5.89 41.69
N LEU A 583 -16.36 -5.66 40.42
CA LEU A 583 -16.70 -6.56 39.30
C LEU A 583 -15.76 -7.78 39.19
N GLN A 584 -14.58 -7.75 39.81
CA GLN A 584 -13.64 -8.87 39.96
C GLN A 584 -13.29 -9.63 38.66
N PRO A 585 -12.77 -8.97 37.61
CA PRO A 585 -12.29 -9.66 36.41
C PRO A 585 -11.09 -10.59 36.74
N ILE A 586 -11.21 -11.86 36.35
CA ILE A 586 -10.23 -12.91 36.55
C ILE A 586 -9.33 -12.97 35.30
N HIS A 587 -8.01 -12.78 35.47
CA HIS A 587 -7.03 -12.87 34.38
C HIS A 587 -6.64 -14.33 34.12
N LEU A 588 -6.94 -14.84 32.92
CA LEU A 588 -6.72 -16.24 32.50
C LEU A 588 -5.40 -16.45 31.74
N GLY A 589 -4.56 -15.42 31.63
CA GLY A 589 -3.30 -15.44 30.89
C GLY A 589 -3.41 -14.84 29.49
N ASN A 590 -2.27 -14.45 28.90
CA ASN A 590 -2.17 -13.94 27.52
C ASN A 590 -3.05 -12.73 27.17
N GLY A 591 -3.54 -11.95 28.15
CA GLY A 591 -4.48 -10.84 27.93
C GLY A 591 -5.96 -11.27 27.87
N ILE A 592 -6.26 -12.54 28.15
CA ILE A 592 -7.61 -13.10 28.26
C ILE A 592 -8.12 -12.89 29.69
N HIS A 593 -9.36 -12.44 29.82
CA HIS A 593 -10.02 -12.23 31.10
C HIS A 593 -11.45 -12.78 31.09
N SER A 594 -11.97 -13.16 32.26
CA SER A 594 -13.34 -13.64 32.50
C SER A 594 -14.00 -12.90 33.66
N LEU A 595 -15.32 -12.76 33.64
CA LEU A 595 -16.15 -12.27 34.76
C LEU A 595 -16.95 -13.39 35.46
N SER A 596 -16.57 -14.65 35.23
CA SER A 596 -17.26 -15.83 35.77
C SER A 596 -17.16 -15.98 37.30
N ARG A 597 -18.30 -16.12 37.98
CA ARG A 597 -18.42 -16.62 39.36
C ARG A 597 -19.12 -17.98 39.37
N GLU A 598 -18.61 -18.93 40.14
CA GLU A 598 -19.23 -20.27 40.31
C GLU A 598 -20.47 -20.26 41.21
N LYS A 599 -20.76 -19.15 41.89
CA LYS A 599 -22.03 -18.89 42.57
C LYS A 599 -22.52 -17.48 42.24
N ILE A 600 -23.68 -17.40 41.60
CA ILE A 600 -24.42 -16.14 41.39
C ILE A 600 -25.06 -15.75 42.73
N GLN A 601 -24.24 -15.30 43.68
CA GLN A 601 -24.72 -14.35 44.67
C GLN A 601 -24.86 -13.02 43.95
N THR A 602 -26.08 -12.51 43.87
CA THR A 602 -26.38 -11.13 43.51
C THR A 602 -25.48 -10.23 44.34
N ILE A 603 -24.52 -9.55 43.69
CA ILE A 603 -23.90 -8.41 44.33
C ILE A 603 -25.01 -7.37 44.39
N ASN A 604 -25.57 -7.15 45.59
CA ASN A 604 -26.12 -5.84 45.90
C ASN A 604 -24.94 -4.89 45.82
N ILE A 605 -24.82 -4.25 44.66
CA ILE A 605 -23.85 -3.19 44.49
C ILE A 605 -24.48 -2.01 45.20
N ASP A 606 -24.12 -1.83 46.48
CA ASP A 606 -24.67 -0.80 47.39
C ASP A 606 -24.34 0.62 46.88
N PHE A 607 -25.10 1.03 45.87
CA PHE A 607 -25.27 2.40 45.45
C PHE A 607 -26.73 2.75 45.70
N PRO A 608 -27.03 3.82 46.46
CA PRO A 608 -28.41 4.26 46.64
C PRO A 608 -29.04 4.53 45.27
N GLU A 609 -30.31 4.14 45.10
CA GLU A 609 -31.00 4.39 43.84
C GLU A 609 -31.02 5.89 43.52
N THR A 610 -30.77 6.22 42.26
CA THR A 610 -30.89 7.61 41.82
C THR A 610 -32.37 8.03 41.85
N PRO A 611 -32.71 9.25 42.33
CA PRO A 611 -34.09 9.67 42.45
C PRO A 611 -34.74 9.85 41.07
N LYS A 612 -35.85 9.14 40.84
CA LYS A 612 -36.60 9.09 39.58
C LYS A 612 -37.82 9.98 39.69
N PHE A 613 -37.73 11.20 39.18
CA PHE A 613 -38.77 12.23 39.29
C PHE A 613 -38.91 13.03 37.99
N VAL A 614 -39.91 13.90 37.94
CA VAL A 614 -40.13 14.84 36.84
C VAL A 614 -40.22 16.24 37.41
N ALA A 615 -39.37 17.15 36.95
CA ALA A 615 -39.44 18.57 37.29
C ALA A 615 -40.35 19.30 36.29
N GLU A 616 -41.30 20.09 36.79
CA GLU A 616 -42.10 21.00 35.98
C GLU A 616 -41.58 22.43 36.15
N VAL A 617 -41.17 23.07 35.05
CA VAL A 617 -40.53 24.40 35.08
C VAL A 617 -41.35 25.37 34.24
N VAL A 618 -42.18 26.18 34.89
CA VAL A 618 -42.96 27.24 34.25
C VAL A 618 -42.00 28.31 33.72
N ASN A 619 -42.22 28.76 32.48
CA ASN A 619 -41.33 29.67 31.74
C ASN A 619 -39.84 29.23 31.71
N GLY A 620 -39.60 27.93 31.85
CA GLY A 620 -38.26 27.36 31.93
C GLY A 620 -37.48 27.48 30.62
N ARG A 621 -36.15 27.53 30.75
CA ARG A 621 -35.21 27.48 29.63
C ARG A 621 -34.34 26.22 29.70
N ALA A 622 -34.07 25.64 28.53
CA ALA A 622 -33.18 24.51 28.37
C ALA A 622 -32.04 24.89 27.43
N TRP A 623 -30.81 24.84 27.94
CA TRP A 623 -29.59 24.97 27.14
C TRP A 623 -28.91 23.61 27.04
N ILE A 624 -28.74 23.12 25.83
CA ILE A 624 -28.14 21.82 25.53
C ILE A 624 -27.03 22.05 24.52
N VAL A 625 -25.79 21.72 24.89
CA VAL A 625 -24.66 21.95 23.98
C VAL A 625 -24.79 21.03 22.76
N PRO A 626 -24.88 21.58 21.54
CA PRO A 626 -25.10 20.78 20.34
C PRO A 626 -23.85 19.98 19.97
N GLN A 627 -24.03 18.84 19.30
CA GLN A 627 -22.90 18.05 18.79
C GLN A 627 -22.08 18.85 17.78
N LYS A 628 -20.82 19.17 18.10
CA LYS A 628 -19.88 19.81 17.17
C LYS A 628 -19.24 18.82 16.20
N ASN A 629 -18.95 17.59 16.62
CA ASN A 629 -18.45 16.49 15.77
C ASN A 629 -18.54 15.13 16.48
N ASN A 630 -18.03 14.05 15.87
CA ASN A 630 -18.09 12.68 16.45
C ASN A 630 -17.37 12.52 17.81
N TRP A 631 -16.51 13.48 18.19
CA TRP A 631 -15.74 13.48 19.44
C TRP A 631 -16.28 14.48 20.46
N MET A 632 -16.71 15.65 19.99
CA MET A 632 -17.44 16.67 20.76
C MET A 632 -18.95 16.45 20.62
N ILE A 633 -19.39 15.37 21.26
CA ILE A 633 -20.79 15.06 21.59
C ILE A 633 -21.37 16.09 22.58
N CYS A 634 -22.70 16.11 22.72
CA CYS A 634 -23.41 16.96 23.69
C CYS A 634 -22.81 16.79 25.10
N ASN A 635 -22.15 17.85 25.59
CA ASN A 635 -21.25 17.78 26.75
C ASN A 635 -21.68 18.57 27.99
N ALA A 636 -22.74 19.38 27.89
CA ALA A 636 -23.42 20.01 29.02
C ALA A 636 -24.91 20.25 28.70
N ILE A 637 -25.74 20.19 29.74
CA ILE A 637 -27.17 20.46 29.73
C ILE A 637 -27.48 21.30 30.97
N ALA A 638 -28.01 22.51 30.77
CA ALA A 638 -28.52 23.37 31.82
C ALA A 638 -30.04 23.52 31.70
N ILE A 639 -30.74 23.34 32.80
CA ILE A 639 -32.16 23.65 32.94
C ILE A 639 -32.28 24.82 33.90
N ILE A 640 -32.95 25.87 33.47
CA ILE A 640 -32.94 27.17 34.14
C ILE A 640 -34.39 27.59 34.39
N ASN A 641 -34.73 27.97 35.62
CA ASN A 641 -36.07 28.48 35.92
C ASN A 641 -36.24 29.95 35.47
N GLN A 642 -37.44 30.49 35.69
CA GLN A 642 -37.77 31.88 35.37
C GLN A 642 -36.99 32.88 36.26
N GLU A 643 -36.57 32.47 37.46
CA GLU A 643 -35.73 33.22 38.39
C GLU A 643 -34.23 33.23 38.00
N ASN A 644 -33.86 32.66 36.84
CA ASN A 644 -32.49 32.51 36.33
C ASN A 644 -31.58 31.56 37.14
N GLN A 645 -32.16 30.67 37.95
CA GLN A 645 -31.43 29.67 38.73
C GLN A 645 -31.27 28.36 37.95
N LEU A 646 -30.09 27.75 38.05
CA LEU A 646 -29.79 26.43 37.48
C LEU A 646 -30.39 25.32 38.36
N LEU A 647 -31.24 24.47 37.79
CA LEU A 647 -31.79 23.31 38.49
C LEU A 647 -30.78 22.16 38.47
N ALA A 648 -30.12 21.94 39.61
CA ALA A 648 -28.95 21.07 39.74
C ALA A 648 -29.22 19.59 39.38
N GLU A 649 -30.36 19.06 39.82
CA GLU A 649 -30.71 17.63 39.76
C GLU A 649 -31.09 17.17 38.35
N VAL A 650 -31.43 18.12 37.48
CA VAL A 650 -31.80 17.89 36.06
C VAL A 650 -30.81 18.53 35.07
N SER A 651 -29.76 19.19 35.57
CA SER A 651 -28.63 19.71 34.77
C SER A 651 -27.42 18.76 34.88
N ARG A 652 -26.61 18.63 33.83
CA ARG A 652 -25.48 17.66 33.81
C ARG A 652 -24.44 17.99 32.77
N GLU A 653 -23.17 17.72 33.07
CA GLU A 653 -22.05 17.89 32.14
C GLU A 653 -21.07 16.71 32.10
N TYR A 654 -20.15 16.75 31.12
CA TYR A 654 -18.99 15.87 31.06
C TYR A 654 -17.78 16.43 31.83
N PRO A 655 -17.04 15.58 32.57
CA PRO A 655 -17.22 14.12 32.67
C PRO A 655 -18.24 13.72 33.73
N GLY A 656 -19.30 13.01 33.33
CA GLY A 656 -20.35 12.57 34.25
C GLY A 656 -19.84 11.62 35.34
N GLN A 657 -20.51 11.65 36.50
CA GLN A 657 -20.15 10.85 37.67
C GLN A 657 -20.29 9.35 37.43
N LEU A 658 -19.32 8.60 37.96
CA LEU A 658 -19.41 7.16 38.18
C LEU A 658 -20.05 6.86 39.54
N PRO A 659 -20.68 5.69 39.73
CA PRO A 659 -21.30 5.30 40.99
C PRO A 659 -20.40 5.48 42.23
N GLY A 660 -20.93 6.15 43.26
CA GLY A 660 -20.24 6.48 44.52
C GLY A 660 -19.16 7.55 44.42
N CYS A 661 -19.25 8.50 43.49
CA CYS A 661 -18.32 9.65 43.39
C CYS A 661 -18.93 10.89 44.09
N ASP A 662 -18.47 11.14 45.32
CA ASP A 662 -19.07 12.10 46.27
C ASP A 662 -18.72 13.58 45.99
N LYS A 663 -18.24 13.91 44.78
CA LYS A 663 -17.57 15.19 44.48
C LYS A 663 -17.89 15.75 43.09
N TYR A 664 -19.17 15.87 42.75
CA TYR A 664 -19.60 16.81 41.71
C TYR A 664 -20.07 18.10 42.38
N ASP A 665 -19.45 19.21 42.02
CA ASP A 665 -19.75 20.53 42.55
C ASP A 665 -20.42 21.36 41.44
N VAL A 666 -21.74 21.49 41.57
CA VAL A 666 -22.65 22.13 40.59
C VAL A 666 -22.24 23.58 40.30
N ASN A 667 -21.57 24.26 41.24
CA ASN A 667 -21.10 25.63 41.05
C ASN A 667 -20.02 25.76 39.95
N ASN A 668 -19.40 24.65 39.53
CA ASN A 668 -18.45 24.62 38.41
C ASN A 668 -19.10 24.24 37.07
N HIS A 669 -20.43 24.06 37.01
CA HIS A 669 -21.11 23.66 35.78
C HIS A 669 -20.81 24.63 34.64
N ARG A 670 -20.46 24.09 33.46
CA ARG A 670 -20.04 24.84 32.25
C ARG A 670 -20.92 26.04 31.89
N PHE A 671 -22.21 26.00 32.23
CA PHE A 671 -23.11 27.14 32.06
C PHE A 671 -22.54 28.44 32.68
N PHE A 672 -21.96 28.38 33.88
CA PHE A 672 -21.39 29.55 34.57
C PHE A 672 -20.04 30.02 33.99
N SER A 673 -19.42 29.23 33.11
CA SER A 673 -18.16 29.58 32.42
C SER A 673 -18.35 29.77 30.91
N THR A 674 -19.59 29.87 30.44
CA THR A 674 -19.93 30.13 29.04
C THR A 674 -20.17 31.62 28.84
N GLU A 675 -19.24 32.29 28.15
CA GLU A 675 -19.27 33.74 27.93
C GLU A 675 -20.47 34.20 27.08
N GLU A 676 -20.81 33.44 26.04
CA GLU A 676 -21.96 33.71 25.16
C GLU A 676 -22.82 32.45 24.98
N LEU A 677 -24.13 32.61 25.17
CA LEU A 677 -25.14 31.61 24.83
C LEU A 677 -25.63 31.84 23.38
N PRO A 678 -26.01 30.77 22.65
CA PRO A 678 -26.62 30.92 21.33
C PRO A 678 -27.99 31.63 21.45
N PRO A 679 -28.58 32.12 20.34
CA PRO A 679 -29.87 32.79 20.36
C PRO A 679 -30.96 31.98 21.09
N LEU A 680 -31.76 32.66 21.90
CA LEU A 680 -32.85 32.04 22.67
C LEU A 680 -34.10 31.89 21.80
N GLU A 681 -34.45 30.64 21.49
CA GLU A 681 -35.61 30.30 20.68
C GLU A 681 -36.87 30.15 21.57
N GLN A 682 -37.95 30.85 21.21
CA GLN A 682 -39.22 30.81 21.96
C GLN A 682 -40.14 29.72 21.39
N ILE A 683 -40.29 28.61 22.13
CA ILE A 683 -41.15 27.48 21.76
C ILE A 683 -42.51 27.61 22.46
N ASN A 684 -43.57 27.74 21.67
CA ASN A 684 -44.93 27.78 22.21
C ASN A 684 -45.37 26.39 22.69
N GLY A 685 -45.88 26.32 23.93
CA GLY A 685 -46.47 25.11 24.51
C GLY A 685 -45.63 24.47 25.62
N THR A 686 -45.95 23.21 25.91
CA THR A 686 -45.29 22.34 26.88
C THR A 686 -44.23 21.49 26.18
N VAL A 687 -42.98 21.58 26.62
CA VAL A 687 -41.84 20.86 26.02
C VAL A 687 -41.28 19.84 27.01
N ALA A 688 -41.28 18.56 26.64
CA ALA A 688 -40.63 17.50 27.39
C ALA A 688 -39.14 17.40 27.01
N VAL A 689 -38.24 17.62 27.97
CA VAL A 689 -36.79 17.63 27.72
C VAL A 689 -36.22 16.23 27.90
N LEU A 690 -36.06 15.50 26.81
CA LEU A 690 -35.52 14.14 26.76
C LEU A 690 -34.03 14.09 26.41
N SER A 691 -33.46 15.18 25.85
CA SER A 691 -32.03 15.28 25.54
C SER A 691 -31.15 14.92 26.72
N GLY A 692 -30.06 14.23 26.42
CA GLY A 692 -29.09 13.76 27.41
C GLY A 692 -27.66 13.90 26.91
N LEU A 693 -26.73 13.67 27.83
CA LEU A 693 -25.30 13.61 27.52
C LEU A 693 -25.05 12.53 26.47
N SER A 694 -24.48 12.92 25.32
CA SER A 694 -24.15 12.01 24.22
C SER A 694 -25.29 11.22 23.58
N GLY A 695 -26.53 11.73 23.59
CA GLY A 695 -27.69 11.02 23.00
C GLY A 695 -27.54 10.57 21.53
N ASN A 696 -26.61 11.15 20.77
CA ASN A 696 -26.32 10.72 19.39
C ASN A 696 -25.52 9.40 19.29
N VAL A 697 -25.16 8.79 20.42
CA VAL A 697 -24.45 7.50 20.50
C VAL A 697 -25.42 6.42 20.96
N TYR A 698 -25.56 5.33 20.18
CA TYR A 698 -26.52 4.23 20.44
C TYR A 698 -26.53 3.72 21.90
N PHE A 699 -25.35 3.56 22.53
CA PHE A 699 -25.27 3.13 23.94
C PHE A 699 -25.99 4.11 24.88
N HIS A 700 -25.68 5.41 24.78
CA HIS A 700 -26.29 6.46 25.59
C HIS A 700 -27.76 6.68 25.24
N TRP A 701 -28.12 6.53 23.97
CA TRP A 701 -29.53 6.54 23.56
C TRP A 701 -30.34 5.49 24.31
N MET A 702 -29.88 4.23 24.29
CA MET A 702 -30.54 3.14 25.00
C MET A 702 -30.52 3.36 26.52
N VAL A 703 -29.37 3.61 27.16
CA VAL A 703 -29.30 3.59 28.64
C VAL A 703 -29.65 4.92 29.33
N ASP A 704 -29.51 6.06 28.65
CA ASP A 704 -29.72 7.40 29.22
C ASP A 704 -30.96 8.14 28.66
N ILE A 705 -31.31 7.95 27.37
CA ILE A 705 -32.40 8.72 26.71
C ILE A 705 -33.74 7.98 26.79
N LEU A 706 -33.84 6.76 26.26
CA LEU A 706 -35.10 6.01 26.24
C LEU A 706 -35.75 5.82 27.62
N PRO A 707 -35.01 5.62 28.73
CA PRO A 707 -35.63 5.46 30.04
C PRO A 707 -36.21 6.77 30.61
N ARG A 708 -35.82 7.95 30.09
CA ARG A 708 -36.46 9.23 30.47
C ARG A 708 -37.94 9.27 30.04
N ILE A 709 -38.28 8.65 28.92
CA ILE A 709 -39.66 8.49 28.44
C ILE A 709 -40.45 7.60 29.42
N GLU A 710 -39.82 6.56 29.97
CA GLU A 710 -40.43 5.70 30.98
C GLU A 710 -40.58 6.40 32.34
N ILE A 711 -39.64 7.27 32.73
CA ILE A 711 -39.78 8.12 33.92
C ILE A 711 -41.00 9.03 33.80
N LEU A 712 -41.23 9.68 32.65
CA LEU A 712 -42.44 10.46 32.39
C LEU A 712 -43.70 9.61 32.57
N ARG A 713 -43.72 8.43 31.94
CA ARG A 713 -44.89 7.52 31.93
C ARG A 713 -45.22 6.99 33.33
N ARG A 714 -44.20 6.66 34.14
CA ARG A 714 -44.36 6.22 35.54
C ARG A 714 -44.80 7.32 36.50
N ASN A 715 -44.53 8.59 36.17
CA ASN A 715 -45.00 9.76 36.92
C ASN A 715 -46.38 10.26 36.42
N GLY A 716 -47.10 9.47 35.60
CA GLY A 716 -48.47 9.78 35.18
C GLY A 716 -48.60 10.91 34.14
N ILE A 717 -47.49 11.34 33.52
CA ILE A 717 -47.52 12.42 32.52
C ILE A 717 -48.22 11.94 31.23
N ASN A 718 -49.34 12.55 30.87
CA ASN A 718 -50.03 12.26 29.61
C ASN A 718 -49.26 12.90 28.42
N PHE A 719 -48.87 12.09 27.45
CA PHE A 719 -48.13 12.54 26.26
C PHE A 719 -48.96 13.40 25.30
N GLU A 720 -50.30 13.38 25.40
CA GLU A 720 -51.19 14.27 24.65
C GLU A 720 -51.04 15.73 25.08
N GLN A 721 -50.71 15.97 26.36
CA GLN A 721 -50.49 17.29 26.97
C GLN A 721 -49.08 17.85 26.69
N ILE A 722 -48.22 17.07 26.04
CA ILE A 722 -46.89 17.50 25.61
C ILE A 722 -47.01 17.96 24.16
N ASP A 723 -46.74 19.24 23.91
CA ASP A 723 -46.74 19.81 22.55
C ASP A 723 -45.48 19.35 21.79
N TRP A 724 -44.32 19.34 22.48
CA TRP A 724 -43.03 19.01 21.86
C TRP A 724 -42.14 18.12 22.73
N PHE A 725 -41.35 17.26 22.09
CA PHE A 725 -40.30 16.46 22.70
C PHE A 725 -38.93 16.92 22.20
N LEU A 726 -38.11 17.45 23.11
CA LEU A 726 -36.76 17.91 22.81
C LEU A 726 -35.77 16.75 22.99
N VAL A 727 -35.17 16.30 21.89
CA VAL A 727 -34.15 15.22 21.84
C VAL A 727 -32.88 15.73 21.17
N ASN A 728 -31.73 15.07 21.38
CA ASN A 728 -30.46 15.51 20.79
C ASN A 728 -30.53 15.59 19.25
N SER A 729 -30.86 14.47 18.61
CA SER A 729 -31.10 14.37 17.16
C SER A 729 -31.94 13.12 16.85
N THR A 730 -32.49 13.08 15.64
CA THR A 730 -33.25 11.97 15.04
C THR A 730 -32.62 11.46 13.74
N LYS A 731 -31.38 11.87 13.42
CA LYS A 731 -30.69 11.57 12.15
C LYS A 731 -30.33 10.10 11.96
N GLN A 732 -30.35 9.28 13.01
CA GLN A 732 -30.04 7.84 12.93
C GLN A 732 -31.33 6.99 12.94
N PRO A 733 -31.43 5.93 12.11
CA PRO A 733 -32.64 5.11 12.01
C PRO A 733 -33.12 4.54 13.35
N PHE A 734 -32.20 4.11 14.22
CA PHE A 734 -32.54 3.56 15.53
C PHE A 734 -33.23 4.58 16.45
N GLN A 735 -32.96 5.88 16.29
CA GLN A 735 -33.57 6.94 17.09
C GLN A 735 -35.05 7.08 16.72
N GLN A 736 -35.35 7.16 15.42
CA GLN A 736 -36.70 7.23 14.88
C GLN A 736 -37.51 5.96 15.24
N GLU A 737 -36.93 4.78 15.02
CA GLU A 737 -37.56 3.49 15.31
C GLU A 737 -37.95 3.36 16.79
N THR A 738 -37.02 3.65 17.71
CA THR A 738 -37.26 3.49 19.15
C THR A 738 -38.24 4.52 19.72
N LEU A 739 -38.22 5.76 19.23
CA LEU A 739 -39.22 6.79 19.58
C LEU A 739 -40.62 6.39 19.10
N ARG A 740 -40.74 5.92 17.86
CA ARG A 740 -42.00 5.42 17.29
C ARG A 740 -42.54 4.23 18.07
N VAL A 741 -41.67 3.28 18.47
CA VAL A 741 -42.03 2.15 19.34
C VAL A 741 -42.55 2.63 20.70
N LEU A 742 -41.97 3.68 21.28
CA LEU A 742 -42.40 4.26 22.55
C LEU A 742 -43.62 5.20 22.45
N GLY A 743 -44.14 5.44 21.24
CA GLY A 743 -45.34 6.25 21.00
C GLY A 743 -45.09 7.76 20.96
N ILE A 744 -43.87 8.18 20.64
CA ILE A 744 -43.54 9.61 20.44
C ILE A 744 -43.80 9.98 18.97
N PRO A 745 -44.70 10.95 18.66
CA PRO A 745 -44.97 11.38 17.30
C PRO A 745 -43.79 12.14 16.67
N GLU A 746 -43.45 11.84 15.42
CA GLU A 746 -42.30 12.44 14.72
C GLU A 746 -42.49 13.94 14.44
N ASP A 747 -43.73 14.37 14.24
CA ASP A 747 -44.14 15.77 14.05
C ASP A 747 -44.06 16.62 15.32
N LYS A 748 -43.99 15.99 16.51
CA LYS A 748 -43.79 16.66 17.80
C LYS A 748 -42.33 16.73 18.25
N ILE A 749 -41.35 16.42 17.40
CA ILE A 749 -39.93 16.38 17.81
C ILE A 749 -39.21 17.70 17.51
N ILE A 750 -38.46 18.20 18.50
CA ILE A 750 -37.48 19.29 18.34
C ILE A 750 -36.08 18.69 18.54
N GLU A 751 -35.16 18.96 17.61
CA GLU A 751 -33.75 18.57 17.73
C GLU A 751 -32.93 19.65 18.46
N SER A 752 -32.39 19.35 19.64
CA SER A 752 -31.54 20.30 20.38
C SER A 752 -30.17 20.53 19.73
N ASP A 753 -29.71 19.64 18.83
CA ASP A 753 -28.55 19.92 17.98
C ASP A 753 -28.81 21.05 16.97
N ARG A 754 -30.08 21.38 16.69
CA ARG A 754 -30.51 22.49 15.82
C ARG A 754 -30.98 23.70 16.62
N TYR A 755 -31.68 23.47 17.73
CA TYR A 755 -32.20 24.50 18.64
C TYR A 755 -31.58 24.32 20.04
N PRO A 756 -30.33 24.77 20.24
CA PRO A 756 -29.53 24.46 21.43
C PRO A 756 -29.90 25.29 22.67
N TYR A 757 -30.67 26.38 22.52
CA TYR A 757 -31.18 27.16 23.64
C TYR A 757 -32.63 27.53 23.39
N ILE A 758 -33.53 26.98 24.20
CA ILE A 758 -34.97 27.23 24.08
C ILE A 758 -35.56 27.76 25.37
N GLN A 759 -36.64 28.51 25.26
CA GLN A 759 -37.61 28.79 26.32
C GLN A 759 -38.95 28.18 25.92
N ALA A 760 -39.72 27.70 26.91
CA ALA A 760 -41.09 27.26 26.69
C ALA A 760 -42.02 27.74 27.81
N LYS A 761 -43.35 27.71 27.57
CA LYS A 761 -44.35 28.03 28.61
C LYS A 761 -44.23 27.11 29.82
N LYS A 762 -43.95 25.83 29.57
CA LYS A 762 -43.68 24.80 30.58
C LYS A 762 -42.65 23.81 30.05
N LEU A 763 -41.54 23.62 30.76
CA LEU A 763 -40.68 22.46 30.55
C LEU A 763 -41.13 21.31 31.46
N ILE A 764 -41.16 20.10 30.93
CA ILE A 764 -41.32 18.87 31.69
C ILE A 764 -39.99 18.10 31.57
N VAL A 765 -39.24 18.04 32.67
CA VAL A 765 -37.87 17.54 32.67
C VAL A 765 -37.75 16.31 33.57
N PRO A 766 -37.77 15.09 33.01
CA PRO A 766 -37.49 13.89 33.78
C PRO A 766 -36.02 13.90 34.27
N SER A 767 -35.77 13.32 35.44
CA SER A 767 -34.41 13.11 35.93
C SER A 767 -33.62 12.14 35.03
N PHE A 768 -32.30 12.11 35.19
CA PHE A 768 -31.46 11.14 34.46
C PHE A 768 -31.71 9.73 34.99
N SER A 769 -31.58 8.72 34.11
CA SER A 769 -31.84 7.31 34.44
C SER A 769 -30.86 6.68 35.44
N GLY A 770 -29.73 7.35 35.69
CA GLY A 770 -28.69 6.88 36.61
C GLY A 770 -27.33 7.54 36.40
N HIS A 771 -26.30 6.86 36.89
CA HIS A 771 -24.90 7.25 36.71
C HIS A 771 -24.46 7.09 35.25
N LEU A 772 -23.66 8.03 34.73
CA LEU A 772 -23.33 8.05 33.31
C LEU A 772 -22.53 6.79 32.93
N ALA A 773 -23.01 6.10 31.88
CA ALA A 773 -22.48 4.83 31.41
C ALA A 773 -22.53 3.65 32.41
N TRP A 774 -23.51 3.68 33.32
CA TRP A 774 -23.87 2.58 34.20
C TRP A 774 -25.35 2.20 34.01
N ALA A 775 -25.63 1.02 33.45
CA ALA A 775 -27.00 0.56 33.25
C ALA A 775 -27.58 -0.02 34.55
N GLU A 776 -28.52 0.72 35.17
CA GLU A 776 -29.27 0.26 36.34
C GLU A 776 -30.26 -0.87 35.97
N ARG A 777 -30.60 -1.72 36.96
CA ARG A 777 -31.43 -2.91 36.76
C ARG A 777 -32.79 -2.62 36.13
N TRP A 778 -33.48 -1.59 36.62
CA TRP A 778 -34.79 -1.19 36.11
C TRP A 778 -34.73 -0.73 34.65
N VAL A 779 -33.59 -0.19 34.18
CA VAL A 779 -33.38 0.17 32.77
C VAL A 779 -33.34 -1.08 31.90
N LEU A 780 -32.67 -2.14 32.35
CA LEU A 780 -32.62 -3.43 31.64
C LEU A 780 -34.02 -4.08 31.61
N GLU A 781 -34.74 -4.05 32.72
CA GLU A 781 -36.10 -4.56 32.84
C GLU A 781 -37.07 -3.81 31.93
N PHE A 782 -37.04 -2.47 31.91
CA PHE A 782 -37.78 -1.62 30.96
C PHE A 782 -37.49 -2.01 29.50
N HIS A 783 -36.22 -2.12 29.11
CA HIS A 783 -35.87 -2.47 27.73
C HIS A 783 -36.40 -3.85 27.34
N ARG A 784 -36.30 -4.85 28.22
CA ARG A 784 -36.82 -6.20 27.94
C ARG A 784 -38.36 -6.19 27.89
N GLN A 785 -39.02 -5.50 28.82
CA GLN A 785 -40.48 -5.38 28.82
C GLN A 785 -41.04 -4.68 27.57
N VAL A 786 -40.37 -3.64 27.07
CA VAL A 786 -40.80 -2.92 25.86
C VAL A 786 -40.35 -3.64 24.59
N PHE A 787 -39.06 -3.88 24.40
CA PHE A 787 -38.51 -4.32 23.12
C PHE A 787 -38.47 -5.83 22.96
N LEU A 788 -38.13 -6.59 24.01
CA LEU A 788 -38.07 -8.06 23.91
C LEU A 788 -39.49 -8.66 23.82
N ASN A 789 -40.43 -8.23 24.66
CA ASN A 789 -41.82 -8.71 24.57
C ASN A 789 -42.49 -8.27 23.25
N ARG A 790 -42.20 -7.07 22.72
CA ARG A 790 -42.69 -6.67 21.40
C ARG A 790 -42.02 -7.47 20.29
N SER A 791 -40.70 -7.61 20.29
CA SER A 791 -39.99 -8.45 19.31
C SER A 791 -40.55 -9.88 19.25
N LEU A 792 -40.69 -10.52 20.41
CA LEU A 792 -41.29 -11.85 20.52
C LEU A 792 -42.76 -11.84 20.07
N SER A 793 -43.59 -10.90 20.54
CA SER A 793 -44.99 -10.85 20.14
C SER A 793 -45.22 -10.43 18.69
N THR A 794 -44.32 -9.72 18.02
CA THR A 794 -44.37 -9.51 16.56
C THR A 794 -44.03 -10.81 15.85
N VAL A 795 -42.95 -11.50 16.26
CA VAL A 795 -42.54 -12.83 15.75
C VAL A 795 -43.63 -13.91 15.98
N PHE A 796 -44.47 -13.77 17.01
CA PHE A 796 -45.56 -14.69 17.33
C PHE A 796 -46.97 -14.24 16.88
N LYS A 797 -47.23 -12.94 16.66
CA LYS A 797 -48.50 -12.43 16.08
C LYS A 797 -48.51 -12.52 14.56
N ASP A 798 -47.39 -12.18 13.90
CA ASP A 798 -47.09 -12.61 12.53
C ASP A 798 -46.65 -14.08 12.55
N GLY A 799 -47.38 -14.90 13.30
CA GLY A 799 -46.93 -16.20 13.76
C GLY A 799 -46.55 -17.11 12.61
N PHE A 800 -45.73 -18.11 12.92
CA PHE A 800 -45.24 -19.14 12.00
C PHE A 800 -46.35 -20.08 11.45
N LYS A 801 -47.43 -19.53 10.89
CA LYS A 801 -48.03 -20.02 9.64
C LYS A 801 -46.94 -19.90 8.57
N GLY A 802 -46.02 -20.85 8.61
CA GLY A 802 -44.71 -20.69 8.00
C GLY A 802 -44.82 -20.34 6.53
N LYS A 803 -44.12 -19.27 6.13
CA LYS A 803 -43.58 -19.19 4.78
C LYS A 803 -42.56 -20.31 4.63
N LYS A 804 -43.07 -21.49 4.28
CA LYS A 804 -42.29 -22.58 3.71
C LYS A 804 -41.53 -21.99 2.53
N ASN A 805 -40.20 -21.92 2.62
CA ASN A 805 -39.40 -21.95 1.40
C ASN A 805 -39.74 -23.25 0.65
N GLN A 806 -39.40 -23.33 -0.65
CA GLN A 806 -39.70 -24.49 -1.52
C GLN A 806 -39.17 -25.86 -1.01
N HIS A 807 -38.41 -25.87 0.09
CA HIS A 807 -37.88 -27.06 0.78
C HIS A 807 -38.28 -27.17 2.27
N ASN A 808 -39.41 -26.56 2.69
CA ASN A 808 -40.10 -26.88 3.96
C ASN A 808 -39.32 -26.60 5.27
N GLN A 809 -38.27 -25.76 5.26
CA GLN A 809 -37.48 -25.40 6.46
C GLN A 809 -37.94 -24.09 7.15
N VAL A 810 -37.82 -24.07 8.48
CA VAL A 810 -38.18 -22.97 9.39
C VAL A 810 -37.04 -21.95 9.50
N PHE A 811 -37.35 -20.65 9.54
CA PHE A 811 -36.35 -19.60 9.73
C PHE A 811 -35.78 -19.66 11.15
N SER A 812 -34.46 -19.75 11.31
CA SER A 812 -33.78 -19.85 12.60
C SER A 812 -32.70 -18.78 12.72
N TYR A 813 -32.61 -18.12 13.88
CA TYR A 813 -31.55 -17.15 14.16
C TYR A 813 -30.22 -17.87 14.43
N PRO A 814 -29.08 -17.34 13.99
CA PRO A 814 -27.78 -17.98 14.18
C PRO A 814 -27.37 -18.01 15.66
N GLU A 815 -27.06 -19.19 16.18
CA GLU A 815 -26.64 -19.35 17.58
C GLU A 815 -25.25 -18.76 17.88
N ARG A 816 -24.44 -18.49 16.85
CA ARG A 816 -23.06 -17.98 16.95
C ARG A 816 -22.91 -16.77 16.04
N ILE A 817 -22.67 -15.59 16.61
CA ILE A 817 -22.60 -14.34 15.85
C ILE A 817 -21.29 -13.57 16.12
N TYR A 818 -20.73 -13.02 15.05
CA TYR A 818 -19.66 -12.02 15.10
C TYR A 818 -20.23 -10.66 14.72
N ILE A 819 -20.16 -9.69 15.62
CA ILE A 819 -20.57 -8.31 15.33
C ILE A 819 -19.39 -7.58 14.69
N SER A 820 -19.48 -7.32 13.39
CA SER A 820 -18.46 -6.55 12.67
C SER A 820 -18.50 -5.07 13.07
N ARG A 821 -17.35 -4.40 12.94
CA ARG A 821 -17.27 -2.94 13.07
C ARG A 821 -16.70 -2.27 11.82
N ASN A 822 -16.63 -2.96 10.69
CA ASN A 822 -16.05 -2.45 9.44
C ASN A 822 -16.68 -1.10 8.99
N LYS A 823 -18.00 -0.95 9.15
CA LYS A 823 -18.75 0.30 8.86
C LYS A 823 -18.65 1.39 9.93
N ALA A 824 -18.08 1.09 11.11
CA ALA A 824 -17.93 2.07 12.17
C ALA A 824 -16.74 3.01 11.92
N LYS A 825 -16.87 4.27 12.33
CA LYS A 825 -15.80 5.28 12.13
C LYS A 825 -14.49 4.96 12.87
N TYR A 826 -14.58 4.30 14.03
CA TYR A 826 -13.48 4.10 15.00
C TYR A 826 -13.65 2.81 15.81
N ARG A 827 -12.55 2.30 16.40
CA ARG A 827 -12.48 1.01 17.11
C ARG A 827 -12.88 -0.16 16.20
N ARG A 828 -12.33 -0.18 14.99
CA ARG A 828 -12.42 -1.27 14.00
C ARG A 828 -11.37 -2.33 14.31
N ILE A 829 -11.48 -3.53 13.74
CA ILE A 829 -10.39 -4.51 13.78
C ILE A 829 -9.47 -4.27 12.58
N ILE A 830 -8.18 -4.05 12.81
CA ILE A 830 -7.22 -3.77 11.73
C ILE A 830 -7.04 -5.00 10.82
N ASN A 831 -7.11 -6.21 11.39
CA ASN A 831 -7.00 -7.49 10.69
C ASN A 831 -8.33 -8.24 10.55
N GLU A 832 -9.45 -7.54 10.37
CA GLU A 832 -10.81 -8.09 10.44
C GLU A 832 -11.07 -9.25 9.45
N ALA A 833 -10.55 -9.18 8.22
CA ALA A 833 -10.72 -10.27 7.24
C ALA A 833 -10.24 -11.62 7.78
N LYS A 834 -9.02 -11.68 8.35
CA LYS A 834 -8.45 -12.89 8.93
C LYS A 834 -9.18 -13.36 10.20
N LEU A 835 -9.82 -12.43 10.91
CA LEU A 835 -10.68 -12.73 12.07
C LEU A 835 -11.98 -13.39 11.62
N ILE A 836 -12.62 -12.87 10.57
CA ILE A 836 -13.82 -13.46 9.96
C ILE A 836 -13.49 -14.85 9.39
N ASP A 837 -12.38 -15.00 8.67
CA ASP A 837 -11.92 -16.29 8.15
C ASP A 837 -11.77 -17.34 9.25
N LEU A 838 -11.18 -16.97 10.41
CA LEU A 838 -11.05 -17.85 11.57
C LEU A 838 -12.41 -18.19 12.20
N LEU A 839 -13.25 -17.18 12.47
CA LEU A 839 -14.53 -17.38 13.15
C LEU A 839 -15.53 -18.18 12.31
N SER A 840 -15.52 -18.02 10.98
CA SER A 840 -16.38 -18.77 10.06
C SER A 840 -16.18 -20.29 10.15
N GLN A 841 -14.95 -20.74 10.39
CA GLN A 841 -14.60 -22.16 10.57
C GLN A 841 -15.25 -22.79 11.82
N TYR A 842 -15.66 -21.96 12.79
CA TYR A 842 -16.36 -22.38 14.00
C TYR A 842 -17.86 -22.05 14.00
N GLY A 843 -18.42 -21.79 12.81
CA GLY A 843 -19.85 -21.59 12.59
C GLY A 843 -20.39 -20.21 12.97
N PHE A 844 -19.52 -19.20 13.09
CA PHE A 844 -19.97 -17.83 13.36
C PHE A 844 -20.49 -17.14 12.09
N VAL A 845 -21.66 -16.50 12.21
CA VAL A 845 -22.22 -15.61 11.18
C VAL A 845 -21.78 -14.18 11.47
N THR A 846 -21.24 -13.47 10.47
CA THR A 846 -20.88 -12.05 10.59
C THR A 846 -22.11 -11.17 10.40
N ILE A 847 -22.31 -10.22 11.31
CA ILE A 847 -23.47 -9.32 11.36
C ILE A 847 -22.99 -7.86 11.44
N GLU A 848 -23.60 -7.00 10.61
CA GLU A 848 -23.43 -5.54 10.66
C GLU A 848 -24.72 -4.91 11.21
N LEU A 849 -24.72 -4.53 12.49
CA LEU A 849 -25.95 -4.11 13.20
C LEU A 849 -26.58 -2.85 12.61
N GLU A 850 -25.77 -1.96 12.03
CA GLU A 850 -26.23 -0.75 11.35
C GLU A 850 -27.06 -1.03 10.08
N THR A 851 -27.17 -2.29 9.64
CA THR A 851 -27.96 -2.69 8.46
C THR A 851 -29.34 -3.27 8.78
N ILE A 852 -29.65 -3.53 10.05
CA ILE A 852 -30.89 -4.18 10.52
C ILE A 852 -31.60 -3.34 11.59
N SER A 853 -32.92 -3.47 11.67
CA SER A 853 -33.77 -2.74 12.63
C SER A 853 -33.44 -3.09 14.08
N VAL A 854 -33.76 -2.20 15.02
CA VAL A 854 -33.59 -2.45 16.46
C VAL A 854 -34.40 -3.68 16.89
N VAL A 855 -35.60 -3.90 16.34
CA VAL A 855 -36.40 -5.11 16.59
C VAL A 855 -35.68 -6.39 16.12
N GLU A 856 -35.03 -6.39 14.96
CA GLU A 856 -34.21 -7.52 14.48
C GLU A 856 -32.95 -7.71 15.33
N GLN A 857 -32.30 -6.63 15.77
CA GLN A 857 -31.15 -6.69 16.68
C GLN A 857 -31.56 -7.32 18.03
N VAL A 858 -32.72 -6.95 18.58
CA VAL A 858 -33.28 -7.54 19.81
C VAL A 858 -33.51 -9.05 19.62
N ALA A 859 -34.18 -9.44 18.54
CA ALA A 859 -34.45 -10.86 18.24
C ALA A 859 -33.15 -11.67 18.06
N LEU A 860 -32.17 -11.13 17.35
CA LEU A 860 -30.88 -11.76 17.12
C LEU A 860 -30.12 -12.00 18.43
N PHE A 861 -30.00 -10.97 19.28
CA PHE A 861 -29.28 -11.08 20.56
C PHE A 861 -29.99 -11.98 21.56
N ALA A 862 -31.32 -12.06 21.53
CA ALA A 862 -32.12 -12.96 22.37
C ALA A 862 -31.90 -14.46 22.06
N ASN A 863 -31.65 -14.79 20.77
CA ASN A 863 -31.48 -16.17 20.29
C ASN A 863 -30.01 -16.60 20.16
N ALA A 864 -29.05 -15.67 20.15
CA ALA A 864 -27.63 -16.01 20.11
C ALA A 864 -27.18 -16.70 21.41
N LYS A 865 -26.42 -17.80 21.29
CA LYS A 865 -25.76 -18.50 22.40
C LYS A 865 -24.31 -18.05 22.60
N VAL A 866 -23.66 -17.61 21.52
CA VAL A 866 -22.28 -17.08 21.55
C VAL A 866 -22.18 -15.81 20.70
N ILE A 867 -21.63 -14.75 21.30
CA ILE A 867 -21.49 -13.43 20.69
C ILE A 867 -20.01 -13.02 20.76
N VAL A 868 -19.37 -12.77 19.61
CA VAL A 868 -18.04 -12.14 19.55
C VAL A 868 -18.21 -10.72 18.99
N SER A 869 -17.65 -9.71 19.65
CA SER A 869 -17.76 -8.31 19.20
C SER A 869 -16.52 -7.51 19.62
N PRO A 870 -15.99 -6.61 18.78
CA PRO A 870 -15.10 -5.57 19.27
C PRO A 870 -15.84 -4.50 20.06
N HIS A 871 -15.13 -3.81 20.95
CA HIS A 871 -15.71 -2.82 21.85
C HIS A 871 -16.40 -1.65 21.11
N GLY A 872 -17.73 -1.59 21.21
CA GLY A 872 -18.51 -0.53 20.59
C GLY A 872 -19.99 -0.61 20.93
N SER A 873 -20.72 0.48 20.66
CA SER A 873 -22.08 0.69 21.15
C SER A 873 -23.11 -0.34 20.68
N GLY A 874 -22.86 -1.10 19.60
CA GLY A 874 -23.71 -2.22 19.20
C GLY A 874 -23.75 -3.36 20.24
N LEU A 875 -22.70 -3.51 21.06
CA LEU A 875 -22.64 -4.51 22.13
C LEU A 875 -23.61 -4.23 23.28
N THR A 876 -24.22 -3.04 23.33
CA THR A 876 -25.33 -2.69 24.25
C THR A 876 -26.47 -3.70 24.18
N ASN A 877 -26.72 -4.29 23.00
CA ASN A 877 -27.81 -5.23 22.74
C ASN A 877 -27.70 -6.56 23.52
N ILE A 878 -26.59 -6.85 24.22
CA ILE A 878 -26.54 -7.99 25.16
C ILE A 878 -27.58 -7.88 26.29
N MET A 879 -28.15 -6.69 26.51
CA MET A 879 -29.29 -6.53 27.42
C MET A 879 -30.52 -7.36 27.03
N PHE A 880 -30.62 -7.80 25.77
CA PHE A 880 -31.69 -8.65 25.24
C PHE A 880 -31.36 -10.15 25.26
N SER A 881 -30.10 -10.52 25.50
CA SER A 881 -29.66 -11.92 25.48
C SER A 881 -30.30 -12.76 26.57
N SER A 882 -30.36 -14.07 26.30
CA SER A 882 -30.79 -15.07 27.27
C SER A 882 -29.70 -15.30 28.34
N PRO A 883 -30.05 -15.67 29.59
CA PRO A 883 -29.06 -16.10 30.58
C PRO A 883 -28.12 -17.19 30.04
N GLU A 884 -26.93 -17.32 30.62
CA GLU A 884 -25.87 -18.26 30.21
C GLU A 884 -25.27 -18.04 28.80
N THR A 885 -25.74 -17.05 28.01
CA THR A 885 -25.14 -16.65 26.73
C THR A 885 -23.67 -16.26 26.93
N THR A 886 -22.78 -16.78 26.09
CA THR A 886 -21.35 -16.47 26.14
C THR A 886 -21.04 -15.24 25.30
N VAL A 887 -20.47 -14.20 25.92
CA VAL A 887 -20.05 -12.96 25.26
C VAL A 887 -18.53 -12.85 25.29
N VAL A 888 -17.95 -12.53 24.14
CA VAL A 888 -16.52 -12.34 23.92
C VAL A 888 -16.29 -10.94 23.38
N GLU A 889 -15.75 -10.07 24.22
CA GLU A 889 -15.43 -8.69 23.86
C GLU A 889 -13.95 -8.55 23.42
N LEU A 890 -13.71 -7.89 22.29
CA LEU A 890 -12.36 -7.58 21.81
C LEU A 890 -12.05 -6.10 22.12
N VAL A 891 -11.07 -5.82 22.98
CA VAL A 891 -10.78 -4.48 23.50
C VAL A 891 -9.40 -3.95 23.09
N SER A 892 -9.27 -2.63 22.92
CA SER A 892 -7.96 -1.98 22.76
C SER A 892 -7.21 -1.99 24.10
N PRO A 893 -5.88 -2.22 24.11
CA PRO A 893 -5.07 -2.17 25.34
C PRO A 893 -5.11 -0.81 26.05
N ASN A 894 -5.42 0.28 25.34
CA ASN A 894 -5.51 1.64 25.90
C ASN A 894 -6.95 2.09 26.19
N TYR A 895 -7.97 1.28 25.86
CA TYR A 895 -9.39 1.62 26.05
C TYR A 895 -10.20 0.42 26.55
N ILE A 896 -10.06 0.14 27.84
CA ILE A 896 -10.81 -0.88 28.57
C ILE A 896 -11.85 -0.17 29.44
N LYS A 897 -13.14 -0.47 29.24
CA LYS A 897 -14.28 0.16 29.95
C LYS A 897 -15.29 -0.90 30.40
N HIS A 898 -15.94 -0.66 31.54
CA HIS A 898 -16.83 -1.63 32.22
C HIS A 898 -18.28 -1.64 31.73
N TYR A 899 -18.63 -0.88 30.69
CA TYR A 899 -20.02 -0.55 30.33
C TYR A 899 -20.93 -1.78 30.17
N TYR A 900 -20.41 -2.85 29.59
CA TYR A 900 -21.15 -4.09 29.33
C TYR A 900 -21.03 -5.12 30.45
N TRP A 901 -20.03 -4.97 31.34
CA TRP A 901 -19.75 -5.91 32.43
C TRP A 901 -20.88 -5.91 33.46
N ALA A 902 -21.41 -4.72 33.79
CA ALA A 902 -22.56 -4.56 34.67
C ALA A 902 -23.84 -5.16 34.08
N ILE A 903 -24.05 -5.04 32.76
CA ILE A 903 -25.20 -5.65 32.06
C ILE A 903 -25.09 -7.17 32.09
N ALA A 904 -23.90 -7.70 31.75
CA ALA A 904 -23.63 -9.13 31.72
C ALA A 904 -23.83 -9.78 33.09
N GLN A 905 -23.37 -9.14 34.17
CA GLN A 905 -23.54 -9.67 35.52
C GLN A 905 -25.01 -9.68 35.97
N GLN A 906 -25.77 -8.61 35.66
CA GLN A 906 -27.19 -8.52 36.04
C GLN A 906 -28.08 -9.53 35.29
N LEU A 907 -27.66 -9.99 34.11
CA LEU A 907 -28.39 -10.96 33.28
C LEU A 907 -27.83 -12.39 33.36
N GLY A 908 -26.76 -12.63 34.12
CA GLY A 908 -26.13 -13.96 34.22
C GLY A 908 -25.48 -14.43 32.91
N LEU A 909 -24.77 -13.54 32.21
CA LEU A 909 -24.06 -13.88 30.97
C LEU A 909 -22.62 -14.33 31.24
N LYS A 910 -22.10 -15.27 30.44
CA LYS A 910 -20.70 -15.73 30.52
C LYS A 910 -19.80 -14.77 29.75
N TYR A 911 -19.26 -13.78 30.43
CA TYR A 911 -18.53 -12.69 29.80
C TYR A 911 -17.01 -12.86 29.86
N TYR A 912 -16.37 -12.79 28.69
CA TYR A 912 -14.93 -12.80 28.48
C TYR A 912 -14.50 -11.55 27.72
N TYR A 913 -13.28 -11.09 27.95
CA TYR A 913 -12.65 -10.10 27.06
C TYR A 913 -11.20 -10.42 26.74
N LEU A 914 -10.81 -10.14 25.49
CA LEU A 914 -9.46 -10.28 24.97
C LEU A 914 -8.87 -8.89 24.72
N VAL A 915 -7.76 -8.60 25.38
CA VAL A 915 -6.96 -7.41 25.12
C VAL A 915 -6.16 -7.59 23.83
N GLY A 916 -6.36 -6.68 22.86
CA GLY A 916 -5.63 -6.65 21.60
C GLY A 916 -4.15 -6.30 21.75
N GLU A 917 -3.39 -6.47 20.67
CA GLU A 917 -1.97 -6.13 20.64
C GLU A 917 -1.76 -4.61 20.58
N GLY A 918 -0.80 -4.10 21.35
CA GLY A 918 -0.41 -2.69 21.34
C GLY A 918 0.58 -2.37 20.21
N PHE A 919 0.60 -1.10 19.80
CA PHE A 919 1.62 -0.59 18.89
C PHE A 919 3.01 -0.69 19.49
N SER A 920 3.96 -1.22 18.72
CA SER A 920 5.34 -1.48 19.16
C SER A 920 6.13 -0.20 19.52
N TYR A 921 5.65 0.98 19.10
CA TYR A 921 6.28 2.27 19.38
C TYR A 921 5.21 3.30 19.79
N TYR A 922 5.30 3.76 21.03
CA TYR A 922 4.26 4.57 21.68
C TYR A 922 4.02 5.95 21.03
N PRO A 923 5.04 6.70 20.57
CA PRO A 923 4.82 7.97 19.85
C PRO A 923 3.98 7.83 18.55
N ILE A 924 4.14 6.73 17.80
CA ILE A 924 3.30 6.49 16.60
C ILE A 924 1.82 6.33 17.00
N ARG A 925 1.56 5.63 18.12
CA ARG A 925 0.20 5.50 18.66
C ARG A 925 -0.38 6.85 19.11
N GLN A 926 0.43 7.79 19.60
CA GLN A 926 -0.03 9.15 19.90
C GLN A 926 -0.37 9.95 18.63
N ILE A 927 0.41 9.79 17.54
CA ILE A 927 0.14 10.43 16.24
C ILE A 927 -1.14 9.87 15.61
N MET A 928 -1.31 8.55 15.60
CA MET A 928 -2.48 7.88 15.01
C MET A 928 -3.75 8.09 15.84
N TYR A 929 -3.65 7.98 17.17
CA TYR A 929 -4.78 7.98 18.10
C TYR A 929 -4.52 8.93 19.27
N PRO A 930 -4.67 10.25 19.07
CA PRO A 930 -4.47 11.25 20.13
C PRO A 930 -5.39 11.02 21.35
N ASN A 931 -6.48 10.26 21.19
CA ASN A 931 -7.36 9.82 22.27
C ASN A 931 -7.59 8.29 22.17
N SER A 932 -7.59 7.56 23.29
CA SER A 932 -7.78 6.10 23.29
C SER A 932 -9.21 5.65 22.95
N LEU A 933 -10.21 6.52 23.12
CA LEU A 933 -11.58 6.30 22.61
C LEU A 933 -11.60 5.97 21.11
N THR A 934 -10.58 6.42 20.36
CA THR A 934 -10.50 6.39 18.90
C THR A 934 -9.83 5.13 18.33
N GLU A 935 -9.15 4.36 19.18
CA GLU A 935 -8.10 3.43 18.78
C GLU A 935 -8.64 2.14 18.15
N ASP A 936 -8.29 1.90 16.88
CA ASP A 936 -8.54 0.62 16.20
C ASP A 936 -7.70 -0.51 16.83
N ILE A 937 -8.20 -1.74 16.75
CA ILE A 937 -7.79 -2.89 17.55
C ILE A 937 -7.08 -3.92 16.67
N ILE A 938 -5.92 -4.42 17.12
CA ILE A 938 -5.18 -5.50 16.47
C ILE A 938 -5.43 -6.80 17.25
N ILE A 939 -5.89 -7.86 16.58
CA ILE A 939 -6.22 -9.13 17.24
C ILE A 939 -5.22 -10.22 16.88
N ASN A 940 -4.60 -10.78 17.91
CA ASN A 940 -3.79 -11.98 17.78
C ASN A 940 -4.69 -13.21 17.72
N LEU A 941 -4.79 -13.79 16.52
CA LEU A 941 -5.69 -14.90 16.21
C LEU A 941 -5.41 -16.14 17.07
N SER A 942 -4.14 -16.44 17.37
CA SER A 942 -3.77 -17.56 18.24
C SER A 942 -4.09 -17.33 19.72
N LYS A 943 -4.18 -16.07 20.18
CA LYS A 943 -4.73 -15.74 21.52
C LYS A 943 -6.24 -15.89 21.55
N LEU A 944 -6.93 -15.47 20.48
CA LEU A 944 -8.37 -15.63 20.34
C LEU A 944 -8.79 -17.11 20.31
N GLU A 945 -8.15 -17.94 19.49
CA GLU A 945 -8.45 -19.38 19.42
C GLU A 945 -8.28 -20.07 20.80
N LYS A 946 -7.22 -19.73 21.54
CA LYS A 946 -7.01 -20.19 22.93
C LYS A 946 -8.14 -19.75 23.87
N MET A 947 -8.62 -18.52 23.75
CA MET A 947 -9.78 -18.05 24.52
C MET A 947 -11.06 -18.79 24.15
N LEU A 948 -11.31 -19.05 22.86
CA LEU A 948 -12.48 -19.81 22.41
C LEU A 948 -12.46 -21.25 22.96
N LEU A 949 -11.28 -21.87 23.08
CA LEU A 949 -11.08 -23.15 23.75
C LEU A 949 -11.34 -23.04 25.27
N GLN A 950 -10.74 -22.06 25.95
CA GLN A 950 -10.91 -21.85 27.41
C GLN A 950 -12.37 -21.56 27.80
N ALA A 951 -13.10 -20.81 26.96
CA ALA A 951 -14.52 -20.52 27.14
C ALA A 951 -15.45 -21.69 26.72
N SER A 952 -14.89 -22.85 26.34
CA SER A 952 -15.63 -24.02 25.82
C SER A 952 -16.53 -23.74 24.61
N ILE A 953 -16.23 -22.66 23.86
CA ILE A 953 -16.96 -22.27 22.64
C ILE A 953 -16.59 -23.22 21.49
N ILE A 954 -15.34 -23.67 21.43
CA ILE A 954 -14.86 -24.66 20.46
C ILE A 954 -14.26 -25.86 21.20
N LYS A 955 -14.38 -27.05 20.60
CA LYS A 955 -13.81 -28.29 21.14
C LYS A 955 -12.46 -28.57 20.50
N VAL A 956 -11.58 -29.26 21.23
CA VAL A 956 -10.36 -29.81 20.64
C VAL A 956 -10.76 -30.93 19.67
N ASN A 957 -10.62 -30.68 18.37
CA ASN A 957 -10.85 -31.72 17.37
C ASN A 957 -9.70 -32.73 17.39
N SER A 958 -10.01 -33.98 17.74
CA SER A 958 -9.11 -35.11 17.61
C SER A 958 -8.99 -35.57 16.15
N ASN A 959 -8.37 -34.75 15.29
CA ASN A 959 -7.83 -35.22 14.01
C ASN A 959 -6.58 -34.39 13.62
N PRO A 960 -5.52 -35.01 13.07
CA PRO A 960 -4.17 -34.48 13.19
C PRO A 960 -3.79 -33.52 12.05
N THR A 961 -3.97 -32.21 12.27
CA THR A 961 -3.30 -31.18 11.45
C THR A 961 -2.69 -30.02 12.25
N THR A 962 -2.65 -30.11 13.58
CA THR A 962 -1.85 -29.23 14.45
C THR A 962 -0.45 -29.81 14.68
N LYS A 963 0.39 -29.89 13.64
CA LYS A 963 1.81 -30.25 13.78
C LYS A 963 2.74 -29.04 13.71
N PHE A 964 2.57 -28.10 14.65
CA PHE A 964 3.60 -27.14 15.06
C PHE A 964 3.29 -26.63 16.47
N LEU A 965 3.74 -27.36 17.52
CA LEU A 965 4.10 -26.84 18.85
C LEU A 965 4.51 -27.94 19.87
N SER A 966 5.39 -28.89 19.49
CA SER A 966 6.24 -29.64 20.45
C SER A 966 7.20 -30.61 19.73
N GLU A 967 8.41 -30.15 19.38
CA GLU A 967 9.54 -31.04 19.11
C GLU A 967 10.76 -30.56 19.91
N GLU A 968 10.76 -30.86 21.20
CA GLU A 968 12.00 -31.06 21.96
C GLU A 968 11.83 -32.35 22.77
N GLN A 969 12.78 -33.28 22.62
CA GLN A 969 12.94 -34.55 23.36
C GLN A 969 12.16 -35.82 22.91
N THR A 970 12.73 -36.47 21.89
CA THR A 970 13.19 -37.89 21.89
C THR A 970 12.29 -39.08 22.29
N SER A 971 12.24 -40.02 21.34
CA SER A 971 12.59 -41.47 21.49
C SER A 971 11.52 -42.56 21.66
N GLN A 972 11.47 -43.40 20.61
CA GLN A 972 11.33 -44.87 20.61
C GLN A 972 9.96 -45.56 20.72
N LYS A 973 9.85 -46.61 19.85
CA LYS A 973 9.04 -47.85 19.89
C LYS A 973 7.68 -47.93 19.13
N LYS A 974 7.77 -48.71 18.02
CA LYS A 974 6.96 -49.91 17.67
C LYS A 974 5.53 -49.64 17.12
N ILE A 975 5.26 -49.80 15.82
CA ILE A 975 5.11 -51.04 14.98
C ILE A 975 3.86 -51.87 15.33
N LEU A 976 3.09 -52.24 14.28
CA LEU A 976 1.86 -53.07 14.22
C LEU A 976 0.57 -52.37 14.72
N LEU A 977 -0.51 -52.23 13.94
CA LEU A 977 -1.25 -53.26 13.20
C LEU A 977 -2.02 -52.72 11.97
N GLU A 978 -2.26 -53.56 10.96
CA GLU A 978 -3.15 -53.31 9.81
C GLU A 978 -4.57 -53.92 9.99
N LYS A 979 -5.45 -53.64 9.00
CA LYS A 979 -6.78 -54.25 8.70
C LYS A 979 -7.95 -53.74 9.57
N LYS A 980 -9.10 -53.34 9.00
CA LYS A 980 -9.86 -53.94 7.87
C LYS A 980 -10.64 -52.91 7.04
N LEU A 981 -10.92 -53.27 5.78
CA LEU A 981 -12.01 -52.70 4.97
C LEU A 981 -13.38 -53.29 5.38
N SER A 982 -14.49 -52.59 5.11
CA SER A 982 -15.52 -53.00 4.11
C SER A 982 -16.88 -52.27 4.26
N ASN A 983 -17.46 -51.92 3.10
CA ASN A 983 -18.91 -51.79 2.77
C ASN A 983 -19.77 -50.72 3.51
N SER A 984 -20.88 -50.19 2.94
CA SER A 984 -21.62 -50.50 1.69
C SER A 984 -22.32 -49.24 1.08
N GLU A 985 -22.71 -49.38 -0.21
CA GLU A 985 -23.92 -48.85 -0.94
C GLU A 985 -24.48 -47.45 -0.59
N VAL A 986 -24.64 -46.47 -1.50
CA VAL A 986 -25.23 -46.43 -2.87
C VAL A 986 -26.73 -46.72 -2.90
N ASP A 987 -27.54 -45.69 -3.21
CA ASP A 987 -28.76 -45.90 -4.00
C ASP A 987 -29.16 -44.64 -4.81
N VAL A 988 -29.82 -44.83 -5.96
CA VAL A 988 -30.14 -43.80 -6.96
C VAL A 988 -31.53 -44.08 -7.54
N PHE A 989 -32.46 -43.12 -7.55
CA PHE A 989 -33.67 -43.19 -8.38
C PHE A 989 -34.16 -41.84 -8.93
N THR A 990 -35.02 -41.91 -9.95
CA THR A 990 -35.16 -40.92 -11.02
C THR A 990 -36.58 -40.33 -11.20
N PHE A 991 -36.61 -39.13 -11.80
CA PHE A 991 -37.67 -38.49 -12.63
C PHE A 991 -39.15 -38.93 -12.57
N SER A 992 -40.03 -37.93 -12.46
CA SER A 992 -41.19 -37.77 -13.37
C SER A 992 -41.72 -36.32 -13.40
N GLN A 993 -42.40 -35.94 -14.49
CA GLN A 993 -43.02 -34.62 -14.72
C GLN A 993 -44.55 -34.71 -14.61
N GLN A 994 -45.24 -33.59 -14.34
CA GLN A 994 -46.52 -33.26 -15.02
C GLN A 994 -46.86 -31.76 -14.96
N LYS A 995 -47.86 -31.33 -15.75
CA LYS A 995 -48.21 -29.94 -16.13
C LYS A 995 -49.61 -29.54 -15.63
N GLY A 996 -49.89 -28.23 -15.67
CA GLY A 996 -51.25 -27.65 -15.74
C GLY A 996 -51.89 -27.30 -14.39
N GLU A 997 -52.81 -26.36 -14.26
CA GLU A 997 -53.48 -25.48 -15.25
C GLU A 997 -53.79 -24.09 -14.66
N GLU A 998 -54.25 -23.16 -15.52
CA GLU A 998 -54.69 -21.81 -15.17
C GLU A 998 -56.11 -21.79 -14.60
N ASN A 999 -56.49 -20.75 -13.82
CA ASN A 999 -57.75 -20.02 -14.06
C ASN A 999 -57.91 -18.73 -13.23
N ASN A 1000 -58.57 -17.73 -13.84
CA ASN A 1000 -59.01 -16.48 -13.23
C ASN A 1000 -60.41 -16.61 -12.62
N VAL A 1001 -60.69 -16.01 -11.44
CA VAL A 1001 -62.02 -15.44 -11.11
C VAL A 1001 -61.85 -14.13 -10.31
N SER A 1002 -62.81 -13.23 -10.48
CA SER A 1002 -62.81 -11.80 -10.16
C SER A 1002 -63.41 -11.38 -8.80
N ARG A 1003 -63.06 -10.14 -8.40
CA ARG A 1003 -63.88 -9.16 -7.62
C ARG A 1003 -64.47 -9.57 -6.26
N THR A 1004 -64.05 -8.85 -5.21
CA THR A 1004 -64.96 -8.03 -4.38
C THR A 1004 -64.19 -6.85 -3.76
N ALA A 1005 -64.82 -5.67 -3.68
CA ALA A 1005 -64.28 -4.51 -2.99
C ALA A 1005 -64.88 -4.40 -1.58
N VAL A 1006 -64.05 -4.07 -0.58
CA VAL A 1006 -64.49 -3.55 0.73
C VAL A 1006 -63.57 -2.39 1.13
N SER A 1007 -64.14 -1.42 1.84
CA SER A 1007 -63.71 -0.03 2.02
C SER A 1007 -62.62 0.22 3.08
N ASN A 1008 -61.91 1.36 2.90
CA ASN A 1008 -61.35 2.30 3.91
C ASN A 1008 -60.44 1.72 5.04
N GLN A 1009 -59.27 2.29 5.36
CA GLN A 1009 -59.10 3.63 5.94
C GLN A 1009 -57.65 4.17 5.80
N MET A 1010 -57.45 5.42 6.24
CA MET A 1010 -56.26 6.27 6.13
C MET A 1010 -54.89 5.60 6.40
N ALA A 1011 -53.93 5.84 5.49
CA ALA A 1011 -52.51 5.56 5.68
C ALA A 1011 -51.75 6.82 6.16
N PRO A 1012 -50.65 6.69 6.94
CA PRO A 1012 -49.84 7.84 7.33
C PRO A 1012 -49.10 8.44 6.14
N LYS A 1013 -48.82 9.75 6.17
CA LYS A 1013 -48.00 10.47 5.17
C LYS A 1013 -46.52 10.08 5.28
N VAL A 1014 -46.17 8.87 4.84
CA VAL A 1014 -44.76 8.54 4.52
C VAL A 1014 -44.38 9.34 3.27
N ASN A 1015 -43.20 9.97 3.26
CA ASN A 1015 -42.67 10.64 2.07
C ASN A 1015 -42.62 9.62 0.91
N PRO A 1016 -43.34 9.83 -0.22
CA PRO A 1016 -43.48 8.80 -1.26
C PRO A 1016 -42.13 8.34 -1.83
N THR A 1017 -41.14 9.23 -1.90
CA THR A 1017 -39.77 8.91 -2.35
C THR A 1017 -39.02 8.03 -1.35
N GLU A 1018 -39.22 8.24 -0.05
CA GLU A 1018 -38.61 7.40 1.00
C GLU A 1018 -39.32 6.05 1.11
N ALA A 1019 -40.66 6.02 1.00
CA ALA A 1019 -41.43 4.80 0.87
C ALA A 1019 -40.97 3.98 -0.35
N ALA A 1020 -40.84 4.62 -1.52
CA ALA A 1020 -40.35 3.98 -2.73
C ALA A 1020 -38.93 3.41 -2.54
N THR A 1021 -38.02 4.19 -1.95
CA THR A 1021 -36.65 3.77 -1.65
C THR A 1021 -36.60 2.60 -0.66
N HIS A 1022 -37.44 2.61 0.37
CA HIS A 1022 -37.58 1.52 1.34
C HIS A 1022 -38.06 0.24 0.66
N PHE A 1023 -39.16 0.30 -0.11
CA PHE A 1023 -39.70 -0.85 -0.82
C PHE A 1023 -38.74 -1.38 -1.90
N HIS A 1024 -37.95 -0.53 -2.54
CA HIS A 1024 -36.89 -0.96 -3.46
C HIS A 1024 -35.75 -1.69 -2.74
N LYS A 1025 -35.28 -1.20 -1.58
CA LYS A 1025 -34.30 -1.91 -0.74
C LYS A 1025 -34.84 -3.27 -0.29
N GLN A 1026 -36.11 -3.32 0.11
CA GLN A 1026 -36.80 -4.57 0.46
C GLN A 1026 -36.89 -5.54 -0.73
N ALA A 1027 -37.13 -5.03 -1.95
CA ALA A 1027 -37.12 -5.85 -3.16
C ALA A 1027 -35.74 -6.42 -3.48
N LEU A 1028 -34.66 -5.63 -3.31
CA LEU A 1028 -33.27 -6.11 -3.45
C LEU A 1028 -32.95 -7.21 -2.42
N PHE A 1029 -33.38 -7.05 -1.17
CA PHE A 1029 -33.21 -8.04 -0.10
C PHE A 1029 -33.94 -9.36 -0.42
N TYR A 1030 -35.18 -9.31 -0.88
CA TYR A 1030 -35.89 -10.52 -1.33
C TYR A 1030 -35.27 -11.14 -2.59
N LEU A 1031 -34.71 -10.33 -3.50
CA LEU A 1031 -34.02 -10.81 -4.70
C LEU A 1031 -32.71 -11.55 -4.38
N ASP A 1032 -32.01 -11.16 -3.32
CA ASP A 1032 -30.83 -11.84 -2.79
C ASP A 1032 -31.20 -13.18 -2.12
N GLN A 1033 -32.27 -13.18 -1.30
CA GLN A 1033 -32.90 -14.41 -0.77
C GLN A 1033 -33.55 -15.31 -1.83
N LYS A 1034 -33.48 -14.96 -3.12
CA LYS A 1034 -34.13 -15.65 -4.26
C LYS A 1034 -35.67 -15.74 -4.17
N LYS A 1035 -36.30 -14.91 -3.34
CA LYS A 1035 -37.76 -14.84 -3.13
C LYS A 1035 -38.41 -13.91 -4.17
N LEU A 1036 -38.66 -14.45 -5.37
CA LEU A 1036 -39.04 -13.65 -6.55
C LEU A 1036 -40.45 -13.06 -6.50
N ASP A 1037 -41.39 -13.67 -5.77
CA ASP A 1037 -42.76 -13.16 -5.63
C ASP A 1037 -42.82 -11.99 -4.64
N GLU A 1038 -42.17 -12.12 -3.49
CA GLU A 1038 -42.02 -11.03 -2.53
C GLU A 1038 -41.18 -9.87 -3.08
N ALA A 1039 -40.11 -10.16 -3.83
CA ALA A 1039 -39.34 -9.14 -4.53
C ALA A 1039 -40.21 -8.38 -5.54
N LYS A 1040 -41.09 -9.07 -6.28
CA LYS A 1040 -42.05 -8.44 -7.21
C LYS A 1040 -43.00 -7.52 -6.45
N ALA A 1041 -43.66 -8.03 -5.41
CA ALA A 1041 -44.62 -7.26 -4.61
C ALA A 1041 -43.96 -6.01 -3.99
N ALA A 1042 -42.73 -6.12 -3.48
CA ALA A 1042 -41.98 -4.98 -2.96
C ALA A 1042 -41.63 -3.96 -4.07
N CYS A 1043 -41.19 -4.39 -5.27
CA CYS A 1043 -41.01 -3.46 -6.39
C CYS A 1043 -42.32 -2.82 -6.87
N GLU A 1044 -43.45 -3.53 -6.85
CA GLU A 1044 -44.77 -2.97 -7.17
C GLU A 1044 -45.16 -1.87 -6.16
N GLN A 1045 -44.93 -2.09 -4.86
CA GLN A 1045 -45.13 -1.04 -3.85
C GLN A 1045 -44.15 0.15 -4.04
N ALA A 1046 -42.90 -0.11 -4.42
CA ALA A 1046 -41.94 0.96 -4.72
C ALA A 1046 -42.44 1.86 -5.85
N LEU A 1047 -42.90 1.25 -6.95
CA LEU A 1047 -43.41 1.95 -8.13
C LEU A 1047 -44.79 2.59 -7.92
N LYS A 1048 -45.59 2.06 -6.99
CA LYS A 1048 -46.85 2.68 -6.54
C LYS A 1048 -46.62 3.97 -5.75
N ASN A 1049 -45.51 4.07 -5.02
CA ASN A 1049 -45.13 5.28 -4.27
C ASN A 1049 -44.35 6.28 -5.13
N GLN A 1050 -43.54 5.82 -6.09
CA GLN A 1050 -42.86 6.69 -7.06
C GLN A 1050 -42.83 6.04 -8.46
N LEU A 1051 -43.67 6.56 -9.36
CA LEU A 1051 -43.85 6.03 -10.72
C LEU A 1051 -42.60 6.17 -11.61
N ASP A 1052 -41.78 7.20 -11.36
CA ASP A 1052 -40.57 7.53 -12.12
C ASP A 1052 -39.30 7.12 -11.36
N PHE A 1053 -39.29 5.90 -10.81
CA PHE A 1053 -38.14 5.37 -10.08
C PHE A 1053 -37.36 4.36 -10.93
N ALA A 1054 -36.32 4.85 -11.63
CA ALA A 1054 -35.52 4.05 -12.57
C ALA A 1054 -34.90 2.80 -11.93
N GLU A 1055 -34.41 2.91 -10.69
CA GLU A 1055 -33.82 1.78 -9.93
C GLU A 1055 -34.86 0.71 -9.59
N ALA A 1056 -36.07 1.08 -9.19
CA ALA A 1056 -37.16 0.10 -8.99
C ALA A 1056 -37.60 -0.54 -10.32
N CYS A 1057 -37.61 0.21 -11.43
CA CYS A 1057 -37.84 -0.36 -12.76
C CYS A 1057 -36.75 -1.37 -13.15
N LYS A 1058 -35.46 -1.09 -12.87
CA LYS A 1058 -34.35 -2.05 -13.06
C LYS A 1058 -34.58 -3.30 -12.22
N THR A 1059 -34.80 -3.18 -10.92
CA THR A 1059 -34.99 -4.35 -10.05
C THR A 1059 -36.23 -5.15 -10.44
N MET A 1060 -37.33 -4.51 -10.83
CA MET A 1060 -38.50 -5.19 -11.40
C MET A 1060 -38.14 -6.00 -12.64
N GLY A 1061 -37.41 -5.41 -13.60
CA GLY A 1061 -36.90 -6.10 -14.78
C GLY A 1061 -36.09 -7.35 -14.43
N ILE A 1062 -35.20 -7.29 -13.42
CA ILE A 1062 -34.41 -8.45 -12.97
C ILE A 1062 -35.32 -9.53 -12.37
N ILE A 1063 -36.35 -9.14 -11.61
CA ILE A 1063 -37.31 -10.08 -11.00
C ILE A 1063 -38.07 -10.84 -12.08
N VAL A 1064 -38.70 -10.14 -13.04
CA VAL A 1064 -39.46 -10.81 -14.12
C VAL A 1064 -38.54 -11.60 -15.07
N GLN A 1065 -37.31 -11.13 -15.31
CA GLN A 1065 -36.28 -11.88 -16.05
C GLN A 1065 -35.83 -13.17 -15.33
N LYS A 1066 -35.78 -13.18 -13.99
CA LYS A 1066 -35.51 -14.40 -13.19
C LYS A 1066 -36.72 -15.36 -13.19
N LYS A 1067 -37.95 -14.85 -13.33
CA LYS A 1067 -39.17 -15.65 -13.55
C LYS A 1067 -39.35 -16.17 -14.99
N GLY A 1068 -38.45 -15.84 -15.91
CA GLY A 1068 -38.52 -16.25 -17.31
C GLY A 1068 -39.43 -15.39 -18.20
N GLN A 1069 -40.02 -14.32 -17.67
CA GLN A 1069 -40.88 -13.39 -18.41
C GLN A 1069 -40.01 -12.35 -19.13
N ILE A 1070 -39.52 -12.68 -20.33
CA ILE A 1070 -38.53 -11.88 -21.08
C ILE A 1070 -39.14 -10.59 -21.63
N GLU A 1071 -40.37 -10.64 -22.11
CA GLU A 1071 -41.11 -9.52 -22.72
C GLU A 1071 -41.39 -8.43 -21.67
N ALA A 1072 -41.93 -8.82 -20.51
CA ALA A 1072 -42.11 -7.91 -19.37
C ALA A 1072 -40.77 -7.32 -18.89
N ALA A 1073 -39.67 -8.09 -18.91
CA ALA A 1073 -38.35 -7.57 -18.55
C ALA A 1073 -37.88 -6.46 -19.52
N PHE A 1074 -38.15 -6.62 -20.83
CA PHE A 1074 -37.87 -5.59 -21.82
C PHE A 1074 -38.63 -4.29 -21.53
N GLU A 1075 -39.92 -4.36 -21.21
CA GLU A 1075 -40.73 -3.19 -20.86
C GLU A 1075 -40.18 -2.44 -19.64
N TRP A 1076 -39.87 -3.18 -18.56
CA TRP A 1076 -39.35 -2.58 -17.33
C TRP A 1076 -37.98 -1.94 -17.48
N TYR A 1077 -37.05 -2.58 -18.19
CA TYR A 1077 -35.75 -1.94 -18.47
C TYR A 1077 -35.88 -0.78 -19.46
N SER A 1078 -36.79 -0.87 -20.45
CA SER A 1078 -37.08 0.23 -21.38
C SER A 1078 -37.67 1.45 -20.66
N ARG A 1079 -38.50 1.22 -19.63
CA ARG A 1079 -38.98 2.28 -18.73
C ARG A 1079 -37.85 2.87 -17.89
N ALA A 1080 -36.94 2.04 -17.36
CA ALA A 1080 -35.78 2.52 -16.61
C ALA A 1080 -34.87 3.46 -17.43
N ILE A 1081 -34.57 3.13 -18.69
CA ILE A 1081 -33.76 4.01 -19.57
C ILE A 1081 -34.53 5.24 -20.07
N LYS A 1082 -35.87 5.20 -20.16
CA LYS A 1082 -36.68 6.39 -20.44
C LYS A 1082 -36.65 7.40 -19.29
N ILE A 1083 -36.69 6.91 -18.05
CA ILE A 1083 -36.56 7.75 -16.84
C ILE A 1083 -35.13 8.27 -16.68
N GLN A 1084 -34.12 7.41 -16.94
CA GLN A 1084 -32.71 7.77 -16.78
C GLN A 1084 -31.87 7.32 -18.01
N PRO A 1085 -31.69 8.19 -19.03
CA PRO A 1085 -31.00 7.83 -20.26
C PRO A 1085 -29.54 7.40 -20.10
N ASN A 1086 -28.86 7.84 -19.04
CA ASN A 1086 -27.46 7.52 -18.72
C ASN A 1086 -27.32 6.32 -17.75
N PHE A 1087 -28.29 5.40 -17.71
CA PHE A 1087 -28.29 4.29 -16.76
C PHE A 1087 -27.64 3.01 -17.31
N ALA A 1088 -26.31 2.97 -17.33
CA ALA A 1088 -25.51 1.92 -17.97
C ALA A 1088 -25.93 0.47 -17.61
N GLU A 1089 -26.28 0.19 -16.34
CA GLU A 1089 -26.71 -1.14 -15.88
C GLU A 1089 -27.99 -1.62 -16.57
N ALA A 1090 -28.95 -0.73 -16.84
CA ALA A 1090 -30.17 -1.07 -17.55
C ALA A 1090 -29.89 -1.46 -19.02
N TYR A 1091 -28.95 -0.78 -19.68
CA TYR A 1091 -28.49 -1.18 -21.03
C TYR A 1091 -27.81 -2.56 -21.04
N VAL A 1092 -26.99 -2.89 -20.03
CA VAL A 1092 -26.41 -4.25 -19.89
C VAL A 1092 -27.52 -5.30 -19.73
N ASN A 1093 -28.55 -5.00 -18.95
CA ASN A 1093 -29.65 -5.93 -18.74
C ASN A 1093 -30.49 -6.13 -20.02
N ILE A 1094 -30.78 -5.06 -20.78
CA ILE A 1094 -31.45 -5.15 -22.09
C ILE A 1094 -30.62 -5.97 -23.09
N GLY A 1095 -29.31 -5.70 -23.20
CA GLY A 1095 -28.41 -6.51 -24.03
C GLY A 1095 -28.41 -7.99 -23.63
N THR A 1096 -28.60 -8.28 -22.33
CA THR A 1096 -28.70 -9.65 -21.80
C THR A 1096 -30.03 -10.32 -22.18
N LEU A 1097 -31.12 -9.56 -22.36
CA LEU A 1097 -32.37 -10.10 -22.90
C LEU A 1097 -32.27 -10.40 -24.40
N TYR A 1098 -31.69 -9.49 -25.20
CA TYR A 1098 -31.42 -9.75 -26.62
C TYR A 1098 -30.51 -10.96 -26.82
N ALA A 1099 -29.45 -11.10 -26.00
CA ALA A 1099 -28.58 -12.27 -26.01
C ALA A 1099 -29.32 -13.58 -25.68
N ARG A 1100 -30.32 -13.56 -24.79
CA ARG A 1100 -31.19 -14.72 -24.52
C ARG A 1100 -32.10 -15.05 -25.71
N LYS A 1101 -32.57 -14.05 -26.45
CA LYS A 1101 -33.32 -14.21 -27.71
C LYS A 1101 -32.42 -14.61 -28.90
N GLN A 1102 -31.11 -14.76 -28.69
CA GLN A 1102 -30.11 -15.00 -29.75
C GLN A 1102 -30.02 -13.85 -30.78
N GLN A 1103 -30.54 -12.68 -30.42
CA GLN A 1103 -30.41 -11.42 -31.16
C GLN A 1103 -29.06 -10.78 -30.79
N TRP A 1104 -27.98 -11.40 -31.26
CA TRP A 1104 -26.62 -11.09 -30.80
C TRP A 1104 -26.14 -9.71 -31.23
N GLN A 1105 -26.59 -9.21 -32.39
CA GLN A 1105 -26.16 -7.94 -32.95
C GLN A 1105 -26.76 -6.76 -32.15
N GLU A 1106 -28.05 -6.84 -31.85
CA GLU A 1106 -28.77 -5.91 -30.99
C GLU A 1106 -28.20 -5.96 -29.56
N ALA A 1107 -27.89 -7.16 -29.05
CA ALA A 1107 -27.21 -7.30 -27.75
C ALA A 1107 -25.88 -6.53 -27.72
N ILE A 1108 -25.06 -6.63 -28.77
CA ILE A 1108 -23.79 -5.90 -28.90
C ILE A 1108 -24.02 -4.39 -28.84
N GLU A 1109 -24.99 -3.83 -29.56
CA GLU A 1109 -25.26 -2.39 -29.54
C GLU A 1109 -25.63 -1.87 -28.14
N TYR A 1110 -26.48 -2.60 -27.41
CA TYR A 1110 -26.87 -2.21 -26.05
C TYR A 1110 -25.70 -2.34 -25.05
N TYR A 1111 -24.84 -3.36 -25.20
CA TYR A 1111 -23.61 -3.43 -24.41
C TYR A 1111 -22.60 -2.32 -24.76
N GLN A 1112 -22.48 -1.94 -26.04
CA GLN A 1112 -21.63 -0.81 -26.45
C GLN A 1112 -22.13 0.49 -25.82
N LYS A 1113 -23.44 0.78 -25.88
CA LYS A 1113 -24.05 1.94 -25.21
C LYS A 1113 -23.75 1.96 -23.71
N ALA A 1114 -23.85 0.82 -23.03
CA ALA A 1114 -23.45 0.71 -21.61
C ALA A 1114 -21.98 1.07 -21.36
N ILE A 1115 -21.07 0.58 -22.22
CA ILE A 1115 -19.62 0.83 -22.12
C ILE A 1115 -19.28 2.29 -22.45
N THR A 1116 -20.00 2.94 -23.39
CA THR A 1116 -19.86 4.36 -23.70
C THR A 1116 -20.28 5.25 -22.53
N ILE A 1117 -21.36 4.88 -21.82
CA ILE A 1117 -21.82 5.60 -20.62
C ILE A 1117 -20.87 5.36 -19.44
N LYS A 1118 -20.41 4.12 -19.24
CA LYS A 1118 -19.53 3.75 -18.13
C LYS A 1118 -18.54 2.64 -18.54
N SER A 1119 -17.30 3.03 -18.78
CA SER A 1119 -16.27 2.18 -19.41
C SER A 1119 -15.64 1.11 -18.51
N ASP A 1120 -15.81 1.21 -17.19
CA ASP A 1120 -15.22 0.33 -16.16
C ASP A 1120 -16.17 -0.82 -15.71
N LEU A 1121 -17.30 -1.02 -16.39
CA LEU A 1121 -18.24 -2.11 -16.09
C LEU A 1121 -17.75 -3.48 -16.60
N ALA A 1122 -17.02 -4.22 -15.77
CA ALA A 1122 -16.60 -5.60 -16.07
C ALA A 1122 -17.72 -6.55 -16.53
N PRO A 1123 -18.97 -6.52 -15.99
CA PRO A 1123 -20.08 -7.32 -16.51
C PRO A 1123 -20.46 -6.99 -17.96
N ALA A 1124 -20.35 -5.72 -18.39
CA ALA A 1124 -20.63 -5.31 -19.76
C ALA A 1124 -19.59 -5.88 -20.73
N HIS A 1125 -18.29 -5.75 -20.39
CA HIS A 1125 -17.19 -6.35 -21.17
C HIS A 1125 -17.28 -7.88 -21.24
N ARG A 1126 -17.65 -8.54 -20.14
CA ARG A 1126 -17.84 -10.01 -20.08
C ARG A 1126 -19.02 -10.49 -20.92
N ASN A 1127 -20.10 -9.72 -20.99
CA ASN A 1127 -21.31 -10.10 -21.75
C ASN A 1127 -21.18 -9.76 -23.24
N ILE A 1128 -20.57 -8.63 -23.61
CA ILE A 1128 -20.31 -8.30 -25.01
C ILE A 1128 -19.28 -9.27 -25.64
N ALA A 1129 -18.28 -9.73 -24.87
CA ALA A 1129 -17.35 -10.76 -25.31
C ALA A 1129 -18.05 -12.05 -25.75
N LYS A 1130 -19.01 -12.52 -24.93
CA LYS A 1130 -19.85 -13.69 -25.25
C LYS A 1130 -20.73 -13.46 -26.49
N ALA A 1131 -21.28 -12.26 -26.65
CA ALA A 1131 -22.09 -11.93 -27.82
C ALA A 1131 -21.25 -11.93 -29.11
N TYR A 1132 -20.07 -11.29 -29.11
CA TYR A 1132 -19.14 -11.36 -30.25
C TYR A 1132 -18.69 -12.78 -30.56
N GLN A 1133 -18.44 -13.61 -29.55
CA GLN A 1133 -18.10 -15.03 -29.74
C GLN A 1133 -19.22 -15.79 -30.47
N LYS A 1134 -20.49 -15.45 -30.21
CA LYS A 1134 -21.66 -16.05 -30.88
C LYS A 1134 -21.91 -15.53 -32.30
N VAL A 1135 -21.50 -14.31 -32.60
CA VAL A 1135 -21.48 -13.73 -33.97
C VAL A 1135 -20.26 -14.22 -34.78
N GLY A 1136 -19.34 -14.98 -34.17
CA GLY A 1136 -18.10 -15.43 -34.84
C GLY A 1136 -16.99 -14.37 -34.89
N LYS A 1137 -17.18 -13.22 -34.22
CA LYS A 1137 -16.19 -12.14 -34.09
C LYS A 1137 -15.19 -12.45 -32.97
N VAL A 1138 -14.32 -13.43 -33.24
CA VAL A 1138 -13.40 -14.02 -32.25
C VAL A 1138 -12.40 -13.01 -31.69
N VAL A 1139 -11.94 -12.05 -32.50
CA VAL A 1139 -10.92 -11.06 -32.08
C VAL A 1139 -11.50 -10.06 -31.09
N GLU A 1140 -12.65 -9.48 -31.44
CA GLU A 1140 -13.38 -8.55 -30.59
C GLU A 1140 -13.81 -9.23 -29.28
N ALA A 1141 -14.30 -10.48 -29.36
CA ALA A 1141 -14.59 -11.28 -28.19
C ALA A 1141 -13.39 -11.40 -27.24
N ALA A 1142 -12.20 -11.69 -27.77
CA ALA A 1142 -10.99 -11.81 -26.97
C ALA A 1142 -10.55 -10.47 -26.34
N ILE A 1143 -10.64 -9.35 -27.08
CA ILE A 1143 -10.30 -8.01 -26.55
C ILE A 1143 -11.23 -7.62 -25.39
N PHE A 1144 -12.54 -7.85 -25.52
CA PHE A 1144 -13.49 -7.54 -24.47
C PHE A 1144 -13.37 -8.50 -23.26
N GLN A 1145 -13.05 -9.79 -23.49
CA GLN A 1145 -12.75 -10.73 -22.41
C GLN A 1145 -11.48 -10.32 -21.64
N TYR A 1146 -10.43 -9.87 -22.32
CA TYR A 1146 -9.22 -9.30 -21.71
C TYR A 1146 -9.56 -8.10 -20.81
N LYS A 1147 -10.37 -7.15 -21.28
CA LYS A 1147 -10.81 -6.00 -20.47
C LYS A 1147 -11.61 -6.41 -19.24
N ALA A 1148 -12.48 -7.43 -19.36
CA ALA A 1148 -13.20 -7.97 -18.21
C ALA A 1148 -12.26 -8.58 -17.16
N TYR A 1149 -11.22 -9.30 -17.58
CA TYR A 1149 -10.23 -9.91 -16.69
C TYR A 1149 -9.28 -8.87 -16.05
N TYR A 1150 -8.98 -7.79 -16.78
CA TYR A 1150 -8.19 -6.67 -16.27
C TYR A 1150 -8.92 -5.89 -15.15
N LEU A 1151 -10.24 -5.68 -15.30
CA LEU A 1151 -11.07 -4.94 -14.33
C LEU A 1151 -11.44 -5.79 -13.10
N GLU A 1152 -11.78 -7.06 -13.28
CA GLU A 1152 -12.13 -8.01 -12.20
C GLU A 1152 -11.24 -9.26 -12.27
N PRO A 1153 -10.00 -9.24 -11.72
CA PRO A 1153 -9.07 -10.37 -11.79
C PRO A 1153 -9.40 -11.55 -10.84
N THR A 1154 -10.64 -11.64 -10.35
CA THR A 1154 -11.07 -12.61 -9.33
C THR A 1154 -11.52 -13.95 -9.94
N ASN A 1155 -11.12 -15.07 -9.34
CA ASN A 1155 -11.52 -16.45 -9.68
C ASN A 1155 -11.18 -16.95 -11.11
N ILE A 1156 -10.29 -16.29 -11.84
CA ILE A 1156 -9.85 -16.73 -13.18
C ILE A 1156 -8.76 -17.79 -13.06
N LYS A 1157 -8.89 -18.90 -13.81
CA LYS A 1157 -7.92 -20.00 -13.83
C LYS A 1157 -6.76 -19.73 -14.80
N GLU A 1158 -5.59 -20.31 -14.52
CA GLU A 1158 -4.40 -20.26 -15.38
C GLU A 1158 -4.71 -20.57 -16.86
N GLN A 1159 -5.40 -21.69 -17.12
CA GLN A 1159 -5.69 -22.14 -18.48
C GLN A 1159 -6.58 -21.16 -19.26
N GLU A 1160 -7.44 -20.40 -18.58
CA GLU A 1160 -8.29 -19.39 -19.25
C GLU A 1160 -7.46 -18.21 -19.74
N TYR A 1161 -6.48 -17.76 -18.95
CA TYR A 1161 -5.50 -16.77 -19.37
C TYR A 1161 -4.66 -17.27 -20.55
N ILE A 1162 -4.20 -18.53 -20.53
CA ILE A 1162 -3.43 -19.11 -21.66
C ILE A 1162 -4.29 -19.17 -22.93
N ASN A 1163 -5.53 -19.68 -22.85
CA ASN A 1163 -6.43 -19.79 -24.01
C ASN A 1163 -6.78 -18.41 -24.60
N LEU A 1164 -7.02 -17.42 -23.74
CA LEU A 1164 -7.28 -16.05 -24.15
C LEU A 1164 -6.05 -15.42 -24.81
N GLY A 1165 -4.87 -15.59 -24.20
CA GLY A 1165 -3.59 -15.16 -24.76
C GLY A 1165 -3.33 -15.75 -26.14
N ASN A 1166 -3.55 -17.06 -26.32
CA ASN A 1166 -3.37 -17.74 -27.62
C ASN A 1166 -4.28 -17.17 -28.70
N THR A 1167 -5.52 -16.84 -28.34
CA THR A 1167 -6.49 -16.23 -29.27
C THR A 1167 -6.03 -14.83 -29.69
N LEU A 1168 -5.57 -14.01 -28.74
CA LEU A 1168 -5.04 -12.67 -29.00
C LEU A 1168 -3.74 -12.72 -29.83
N LEU A 1169 -2.83 -13.64 -29.52
CA LEU A 1169 -1.58 -13.87 -30.22
C LEU A 1169 -1.82 -14.23 -31.70
N LYS A 1170 -2.73 -15.17 -31.99
CA LYS A 1170 -3.11 -15.56 -33.36
C LYS A 1170 -3.62 -14.38 -34.20
N HIS A 1171 -4.22 -13.38 -33.56
CA HIS A 1171 -4.74 -12.17 -34.19
C HIS A 1171 -3.85 -10.93 -33.98
N GLN A 1172 -2.56 -11.13 -33.69
CA GLN A 1172 -1.54 -10.08 -33.58
C GLN A 1172 -1.84 -9.01 -32.50
N LYS A 1173 -2.64 -9.36 -31.49
CA LYS A 1173 -2.90 -8.54 -30.29
C LYS A 1173 -1.88 -8.90 -29.20
N PHE A 1174 -0.62 -8.63 -29.52
CA PHE A 1174 0.52 -9.13 -28.76
C PHE A 1174 0.59 -8.55 -27.34
N THR A 1175 0.29 -7.27 -27.15
CA THR A 1175 0.32 -6.61 -25.83
C THR A 1175 -0.70 -7.19 -24.86
N GLU A 1176 -1.92 -7.44 -25.34
CA GLU A 1176 -3.00 -8.07 -24.58
C GLU A 1176 -2.69 -9.55 -24.32
N ALA A 1177 -2.11 -10.26 -25.30
CA ALA A 1177 -1.64 -11.64 -25.13
C ALA A 1177 -0.54 -11.75 -24.06
N ILE A 1178 0.46 -10.86 -24.08
CA ILE A 1178 1.55 -10.80 -23.08
C ILE A 1178 0.98 -10.57 -21.67
N TYR A 1179 0.00 -9.69 -21.50
CA TYR A 1179 -0.68 -9.53 -20.20
C TYR A 1179 -1.33 -10.84 -19.74
N CYS A 1180 -2.04 -11.54 -20.62
CA CYS A 1180 -2.68 -12.80 -20.30
C CYS A 1180 -1.64 -13.85 -19.87
N TYR A 1181 -0.53 -14.01 -20.61
CA TYR A 1181 0.50 -14.96 -20.22
C TYR A 1181 1.24 -14.56 -18.95
N ARG A 1182 1.53 -13.27 -18.72
CA ARG A 1182 2.12 -12.80 -17.44
C ARG A 1182 1.18 -13.09 -16.26
N SER A 1183 -0.13 -12.93 -16.44
CA SER A 1183 -1.14 -13.29 -15.43
C SER A 1183 -1.20 -14.82 -15.20
N ALA A 1184 -1.11 -15.64 -16.25
CA ALA A 1184 -1.00 -17.09 -16.12
C ALA A 1184 0.27 -17.51 -15.35
N ILE A 1185 1.43 -16.94 -15.68
CA ILE A 1185 2.72 -17.18 -14.99
C ILE A 1185 2.66 -16.73 -13.52
N LYS A 1186 1.93 -15.66 -13.20
CA LYS A 1186 1.74 -15.21 -11.82
C LYS A 1186 0.90 -16.19 -10.99
N LEU A 1187 -0.09 -16.85 -11.61
CA LEU A 1187 -0.90 -17.90 -10.97
C LEU A 1187 -0.13 -19.22 -10.87
N ASN A 1188 0.57 -19.63 -11.93
CA ASN A 1188 1.41 -20.82 -11.96
C ASN A 1188 2.82 -20.49 -12.50
N PRO A 1189 3.78 -20.21 -11.61
CA PRO A 1189 5.16 -19.89 -11.98
C PRO A 1189 5.97 -21.04 -12.62
N ASN A 1190 5.36 -22.22 -12.80
CA ASN A 1190 5.93 -23.40 -13.47
C ASN A 1190 5.24 -23.73 -14.81
N SER A 1191 4.32 -22.88 -15.29
CA SER A 1191 3.60 -23.11 -16.54
C SER A 1191 4.51 -23.00 -17.76
N ALA A 1192 5.06 -24.13 -18.21
CA ALA A 1192 5.96 -24.18 -19.36
C ALA A 1192 5.30 -23.61 -20.62
N VAL A 1193 4.02 -23.91 -20.84
CA VAL A 1193 3.23 -23.43 -22.00
C VAL A 1193 3.06 -21.92 -21.96
N ALA A 1194 2.79 -21.31 -20.80
CA ALA A 1194 2.71 -19.85 -20.71
C ALA A 1194 4.07 -19.18 -21.00
N TYR A 1195 5.19 -19.80 -20.59
CA TYR A 1195 6.54 -19.31 -20.94
C TYR A 1195 6.90 -19.50 -22.42
N GLN A 1196 6.39 -20.53 -23.10
CA GLN A 1196 6.55 -20.67 -24.55
C GLN A 1196 5.75 -19.59 -25.29
N ASN A 1197 4.47 -19.44 -24.96
CA ASN A 1197 3.56 -18.62 -25.74
C ASN A 1197 3.79 -17.12 -25.50
N ILE A 1198 4.26 -16.72 -24.31
CA ILE A 1198 4.77 -15.36 -24.09
C ILE A 1198 6.06 -15.10 -24.88
N ALA A 1199 6.95 -16.09 -24.99
CA ALA A 1199 8.19 -15.94 -25.77
C ALA A 1199 7.90 -15.74 -27.26
N GLU A 1200 6.91 -16.47 -27.78
CA GLU A 1200 6.41 -16.29 -29.14
C GLU A 1200 5.81 -14.89 -29.34
N ALA A 1201 4.94 -14.43 -28.42
CA ALA A 1201 4.38 -13.09 -28.47
C ALA A 1201 5.44 -11.98 -28.42
N LEU A 1202 6.41 -12.09 -27.51
CA LEU A 1202 7.54 -11.17 -27.36
C LEU A 1202 8.47 -11.19 -28.60
N SER A 1203 8.64 -12.35 -29.23
CA SER A 1203 9.41 -12.48 -30.47
C SER A 1203 8.79 -11.68 -31.61
N GLN A 1204 7.46 -11.63 -31.67
CA GLN A 1204 6.72 -10.92 -32.72
C GLN A 1204 6.64 -9.41 -32.45
N THR A 1205 6.72 -8.97 -31.18
CA THR A 1205 6.84 -7.54 -30.82
C THR A 1205 8.26 -7.00 -30.89
N GLY A 1206 9.24 -7.81 -31.30
CA GLY A 1206 10.64 -7.41 -31.41
C GLY A 1206 11.45 -7.46 -30.12
N ASP A 1207 10.88 -7.88 -28.98
CA ASP A 1207 11.66 -8.13 -27.75
C ASP A 1207 12.29 -9.52 -27.80
N VAL A 1208 13.30 -9.62 -28.67
CA VAL A 1208 14.09 -10.84 -28.86
C VAL A 1208 14.85 -11.23 -27.58
N LYS A 1209 15.08 -10.31 -26.63
CA LYS A 1209 15.83 -10.59 -25.39
C LYS A 1209 14.94 -11.26 -24.33
N GLU A 1210 13.78 -10.68 -24.01
CA GLU A 1210 12.82 -11.29 -23.09
C GLU A 1210 12.27 -12.59 -23.69
N SER A 1211 11.97 -12.60 -25.00
CA SER A 1211 11.61 -13.81 -25.76
C SER A 1211 12.61 -14.96 -25.55
N ASN A 1212 13.91 -14.75 -25.78
CA ASN A 1212 14.92 -15.78 -25.56
C ASN A 1212 15.02 -16.23 -24.09
N SER A 1213 14.76 -15.35 -23.13
CA SER A 1213 14.72 -15.71 -21.70
C SER A 1213 13.53 -16.64 -21.39
N CYS A 1214 12.34 -16.28 -21.89
CA CYS A 1214 11.12 -17.07 -21.72
C CYS A 1214 11.21 -18.44 -22.42
N TYR A 1215 11.76 -18.51 -23.65
CA TYR A 1215 12.05 -19.79 -24.31
C TYR A 1215 13.00 -20.68 -23.49
N ARG A 1216 14.10 -20.11 -22.95
CA ARG A 1216 15.01 -20.86 -22.06
C ARG A 1216 14.31 -21.38 -20.80
N LYS A 1217 13.36 -20.62 -20.25
CA LYS A 1217 12.56 -21.04 -19.09
C LYS A 1217 11.59 -22.16 -19.45
N ALA A 1218 10.90 -22.07 -20.59
CA ALA A 1218 10.01 -23.11 -21.11
C ALA A 1218 10.75 -24.44 -21.34
N ILE A 1219 11.94 -24.40 -21.96
CA ILE A 1219 12.82 -25.57 -22.15
C ILE A 1219 13.23 -26.17 -20.78
N LYS A 1220 13.65 -25.35 -19.81
CA LYS A 1220 14.01 -25.81 -18.45
C LYS A 1220 12.82 -26.42 -17.69
N LEU A 1221 11.58 -26.13 -18.10
CA LEU A 1221 10.35 -26.65 -17.49
C LEU A 1221 9.75 -27.86 -18.23
N GLY A 1222 10.44 -28.39 -19.25
CA GLY A 1222 10.13 -29.72 -19.81
C GLY A 1222 9.34 -29.76 -21.12
N ILE A 1223 9.17 -28.63 -21.83
CA ILE A 1223 8.71 -28.69 -23.22
C ILE A 1223 9.85 -29.18 -24.11
N THR A 1224 9.71 -30.40 -24.61
CA THR A 1224 10.76 -31.13 -25.35
C THR A 1224 10.48 -31.34 -26.84
N ASN A 1225 9.33 -30.91 -27.39
CA ASN A 1225 9.04 -31.13 -28.82
C ASN A 1225 8.20 -30.06 -29.52
N LEU A 1226 8.54 -29.85 -30.80
CA LEU A 1226 7.80 -29.16 -31.89
C LEU A 1226 7.46 -27.66 -31.72
N SER A 1227 8.48 -26.83 -31.99
CA SER A 1227 8.40 -25.47 -32.58
C SER A 1227 9.81 -24.87 -32.82
N ILE A 1228 10.83 -25.50 -32.24
CA ILE A 1228 12.26 -25.11 -32.35
C ILE A 1228 12.75 -25.00 -33.79
N GLU A 1229 12.20 -25.78 -34.73
CA GLU A 1229 12.55 -25.67 -36.15
C GLU A 1229 12.11 -24.34 -36.78
N GLU A 1230 10.97 -23.75 -36.41
CA GLU A 1230 10.56 -22.43 -36.94
C GLU A 1230 11.45 -21.30 -36.39
N GLY A 1231 11.89 -21.40 -35.13
CA GLY A 1231 12.83 -20.46 -34.54
C GLY A 1231 14.24 -20.54 -35.15
N ARG A 1232 14.68 -21.73 -35.57
CA ARG A 1232 15.92 -21.93 -36.32
C ARG A 1232 15.78 -21.46 -37.77
N ARG A 1233 14.71 -21.89 -38.44
CA ARG A 1233 14.43 -21.59 -39.84
C ARG A 1233 14.25 -20.10 -40.11
N LYS A 1234 13.59 -19.33 -39.24
CA LYS A 1234 13.54 -17.85 -39.37
C LYS A 1234 14.91 -17.18 -39.17
N LYS A 1235 15.81 -17.79 -38.40
CA LYS A 1235 17.19 -17.31 -38.21
C LYS A 1235 18.08 -17.62 -39.42
N GLU A 1236 17.70 -18.62 -40.22
CA GLU A 1236 18.35 -19.01 -41.48
C GLU A 1236 17.74 -18.27 -42.69
N GLU A 1237 16.41 -18.14 -42.79
CA GLU A 1237 15.73 -17.32 -43.80
C GLU A 1237 16.11 -15.82 -43.70
N GLY A 1238 16.35 -15.32 -42.47
CA GLY A 1238 16.90 -13.98 -42.23
C GLY A 1238 18.40 -13.83 -42.54
N ARG A 1239 19.13 -14.92 -42.78
CA ARG A 1239 20.52 -14.92 -43.27
C ARG A 1239 20.59 -15.10 -44.78
N GLY A 1240 19.84 -16.06 -45.35
CA GLY A 1240 19.83 -16.32 -46.79
C GLY A 1240 19.46 -15.10 -47.64
N LYS A 1241 18.49 -14.29 -47.20
CA LYS A 1241 18.11 -13.04 -47.88
C LYS A 1241 19.19 -11.93 -47.85
N ARG A 1242 20.33 -12.13 -47.17
CA ARG A 1242 21.51 -11.25 -47.27
C ARG A 1242 22.60 -11.80 -48.19
N GLU A 1243 22.52 -13.05 -48.62
CA GLU A 1243 23.54 -13.70 -49.45
C GLU A 1243 23.10 -13.82 -50.91
N GLU A 1244 21.80 -14.01 -51.21
CA GLU A 1244 21.24 -13.97 -52.58
C GLU A 1244 21.15 -12.54 -53.18
N GLY A 1245 21.55 -11.50 -52.42
CA GLY A 1245 21.71 -10.13 -52.93
C GLY A 1245 23.12 -9.82 -53.45
N ARG A 1246 24.02 -10.81 -53.52
CA ARG A 1246 25.40 -10.72 -54.03
C ARG A 1246 25.73 -11.88 -54.97
N SER A 1247 24.96 -12.00 -56.05
CA SER A 1247 25.33 -12.66 -57.31
C SER A 1247 24.70 -11.91 -58.48
#